data_AF-A0A3A8KK72-F1
#
_entry.id   AF-A0A3A8KK72-F1
#
_cell.length_a   1.000
_cell.length_b   1.000
_cell.length_c   1.000
_cell.angle_alpha   90.00
_cell.angle_beta   90.00
_cell.angle_gamma   90.00
#
_symmetry.space_group_name_H-M   'P 1'
#
loop_
_entity.id
_entity.type
_entity.pdbx_description
1 polymer ?
#
loop_
_entity_poly.entity_id
_entity_poly.type
_entity_poly.pdbx_seq_one_letter_code
_entity_poly.pdbx_strand_id
1 'polypeptide(L)'
;MARSQAMPRAQTPRKPDTAALMKKADRLLDETPPLLDEAIPLLREVVAADPEHLLALHSLNWALDPTRRMEPHRWEHEVKAEHWRVRDRVLELTRGTKPGGKLTTAQKARALALSQWAEDLVRREPTAKQLEQAEAALEESEGLRELVDQARARRGLEAWRALREGPPEQGYRKLLARVEQTPGMRAHDVESDDDPLAFQGLEGAFSDEGFHAWLRKQKPARRPPARQAKALNEGFLLAAGLDAAPFFGPGFEGHSRTGRVLALVALGADLEARDKNKRGALHLAAMVDDPALLEELLRLGAAPDVTDAAKATPLHAAAEYGSTSCIALLAGGGVPVDARDQSGRTALFDARRADVARALIDAGANPNAGKGWTPLHQHARVQERGPVIEVLLQAGADAARTNAAGQTPAREALEHGHPHLARLLGVQAPSGKAGALDVQPLRDALARRRKAVLKAWYYEDKDVAPVEQVLERLALEGATSWDALAAAVRGVPPWTAMALVELARDVLPAEAKTPRIAKLPRFVRGDLVVKGDVHVDGPLLVTGDLTVEGVLRNAGPEGMLVVGGSLRASGVDTDGEMVVGQDLEAQVVWGHGNDASLRAGGVLKAEAVIADGHDVRAKVKARHHFAVDDFDASAASLRQVFVPKAFARARLDREKLFNVLRKAGRVLS
;
A
#
# COMPACT_ATOMS: atom_id res chain seq x y z
N MET A 1 -4.49 -80.39 -12.52
CA MET A 1 -3.82 -79.49 -11.57
C MET A 1 -4.01 -78.06 -12.03
N ALA A 2 -4.93 -77.32 -11.42
CA ALA A 2 -5.10 -75.88 -11.63
C ALA A 2 -4.46 -75.14 -10.45
N ARG A 3 -3.51 -74.25 -10.71
CA ARG A 3 -2.99 -73.29 -9.73
C ARG A 3 -3.53 -71.91 -10.10
N SER A 4 -4.42 -71.38 -9.27
CA SER A 4 -4.91 -70.01 -9.40
C SER A 4 -3.81 -69.01 -9.04
N GLN A 5 -3.52 -68.08 -9.94
CA GLN A 5 -2.75 -66.87 -9.60
C GLN A 5 -3.69 -65.87 -8.93
N ALA A 6 -3.34 -65.45 -7.72
CA ALA A 6 -4.08 -64.46 -6.95
C ALA A 6 -3.81 -63.03 -7.48
N MET A 7 -4.88 -62.25 -7.66
CA MET A 7 -4.83 -60.81 -7.95
C MET A 7 -4.22 -60.02 -6.77
N PRO A 8 -3.46 -58.94 -7.02
CA PRO A 8 -2.93 -58.10 -5.97
C PRO A 8 -4.05 -57.29 -5.30
N ARG A 9 -4.11 -57.33 -3.97
CA ARG A 9 -5.05 -56.53 -3.16
C ARG A 9 -4.77 -55.03 -3.37
N ALA A 10 -5.81 -54.27 -3.70
CA ALA A 10 -5.78 -52.81 -3.70
C ALA A 10 -5.31 -52.29 -2.33
N GLN A 11 -4.25 -51.49 -2.31
CA GLN A 11 -3.82 -50.80 -1.11
C GLN A 11 -4.86 -49.72 -0.78
N THR A 12 -5.52 -49.86 0.37
CA THR A 12 -6.34 -48.80 0.96
C THR A 12 -5.49 -47.52 1.10
N PRO A 13 -6.00 -46.33 0.72
CA PRO A 13 -5.26 -45.08 0.83
C PRO A 13 -4.81 -44.87 2.29
N ARG A 14 -3.52 -44.56 2.49
CA ARG A 14 -2.97 -44.25 3.82
C ARG A 14 -3.72 -43.04 4.37
N LYS A 15 -4.25 -43.14 5.59
CA LYS A 15 -4.87 -42.01 6.27
C LYS A 15 -3.85 -40.87 6.41
N PRO A 16 -4.25 -39.61 6.15
CA PRO A 16 -3.38 -38.44 6.32
C PRO A 16 -2.87 -38.35 7.77
N ASP A 17 -1.62 -37.94 7.94
CA ASP A 17 -1.05 -37.67 9.26
C ASP A 17 -1.56 -36.31 9.75
N THR A 18 -2.70 -36.35 10.45
CA THR A 18 -3.39 -35.17 10.95
C THR A 18 -2.55 -34.36 11.93
N ALA A 19 -1.67 -34.99 12.70
CA ALA A 19 -0.79 -34.31 13.65
C ALA A 19 0.29 -33.49 12.94
N ALA A 20 0.88 -34.03 11.88
CA ALA A 20 1.89 -33.32 11.08
C ALA A 20 1.27 -32.14 10.32
N LEU A 21 0.09 -32.33 9.73
CA LEU A 21 -0.65 -31.29 9.01
C LEU A 21 -1.08 -30.16 9.96
N MET A 22 -1.60 -30.48 11.15
CA MET A 22 -1.98 -29.49 12.15
C MET A 22 -0.78 -28.65 12.60
N LYS A 23 0.35 -29.30 12.88
CA LYS A 23 1.59 -28.60 13.27
C LYS A 23 2.10 -27.64 12.18
N LYS A 24 1.88 -27.97 10.91
CA LYS A 24 2.22 -27.10 9.78
C LYS A 24 1.25 -25.92 9.68
N ALA A 25 -0.05 -26.16 9.83
CA ALA A 25 -1.05 -25.09 9.87
C ALA A 25 -0.79 -24.11 11.02
N ASP A 26 -0.46 -24.60 12.22
CA ASP A 26 -0.17 -23.77 13.39
C ASP A 26 1.00 -22.80 13.15
N ARG A 27 2.05 -23.26 12.48
CA ARG A 27 3.20 -22.41 12.13
C ARG A 27 2.80 -21.28 11.19
N LEU A 28 1.97 -21.57 10.19
CA LEU A 28 1.48 -20.58 9.24
C LEU A 28 0.56 -19.54 9.89
N LEU A 29 -0.23 -19.98 10.89
CA LEU A 29 -1.07 -19.07 11.69
C LEU A 29 -0.26 -18.24 12.70
N ASP A 30 0.96 -18.67 13.03
CA ASP A 30 1.87 -17.98 13.95
C ASP A 30 2.82 -16.99 13.25
N GLU A 31 2.84 -16.93 11.92
CA GLU A 31 3.56 -15.88 11.19
C GLU A 31 2.92 -14.49 11.41
N THR A 32 3.69 -13.43 11.16
CA THR A 32 3.21 -12.04 11.22
C THR A 32 3.47 -11.35 9.87
N PRO A 33 2.43 -11.10 9.05
CA PRO A 33 1.03 -11.50 9.24
C PRO A 33 0.80 -13.02 9.04
N PRO A 34 -0.29 -13.59 9.57
CA PRO A 34 -0.63 -15.01 9.39
C PRO A 34 -0.83 -15.38 7.92
N LEU A 35 -0.28 -16.52 7.48
CA LEU A 35 -0.36 -17.03 6.10
C LEU A 35 -1.65 -17.85 5.88
N LEU A 36 -2.80 -17.16 5.88
CA LEU A 36 -4.14 -17.79 5.87
C LEU A 36 -4.40 -18.67 4.64
N ASP A 37 -3.97 -18.25 3.45
CA ASP A 37 -4.22 -19.00 2.20
C ASP A 37 -3.49 -20.35 2.15
N GLU A 38 -2.38 -20.46 2.86
CA GLU A 38 -1.63 -21.71 3.01
C GLU A 38 -2.12 -22.57 4.18
N ALA A 39 -2.61 -21.93 5.25
CA ALA A 39 -3.10 -22.63 6.44
C ALA A 39 -4.46 -23.30 6.22
N ILE A 40 -5.40 -22.62 5.54
CA ILE A 40 -6.78 -23.09 5.34
C ILE A 40 -6.86 -24.48 4.66
N PRO A 41 -6.14 -24.75 3.54
CA PRO A 41 -6.18 -26.06 2.89
C PRO A 41 -5.71 -27.20 3.80
N LEU A 42 -4.65 -26.96 4.59
CA LEU A 42 -4.12 -27.95 5.53
C LEU A 42 -5.11 -28.26 6.65
N LEU A 43 -5.75 -27.23 7.21
CA LEU A 43 -6.77 -27.38 8.23
C LEU A 43 -8.01 -28.12 7.70
N ARG A 44 -8.41 -27.86 6.45
CA ARG A 44 -9.48 -28.62 5.78
C ARG A 44 -9.12 -30.09 5.59
N GLU A 45 -7.87 -30.38 5.25
CA GLU A 45 -7.39 -31.77 5.13
C GLU A 45 -7.40 -32.50 6.48
N VAL A 46 -6.98 -31.83 7.55
CA VAL A 46 -7.07 -32.36 8.92
C VAL A 46 -8.51 -32.65 9.30
N VAL A 47 -9.43 -31.70 9.07
CA VAL A 47 -10.86 -31.88 9.37
C VAL A 47 -11.51 -32.95 8.49
N ALA A 48 -11.08 -33.11 7.24
CA ALA A 48 -11.59 -34.17 6.37
C ALA A 48 -11.12 -35.57 6.83
N ALA A 49 -9.88 -35.68 7.31
CA ALA A 49 -9.30 -36.93 7.79
C ALA A 49 -9.77 -37.30 9.22
N ASP A 50 -9.97 -36.30 10.07
CA ASP A 50 -10.49 -36.39 11.42
C ASP A 50 -11.51 -35.27 11.68
N PRO A 51 -12.79 -35.51 11.35
CA PRO A 51 -13.86 -34.53 11.53
C PRO A 51 -14.11 -34.12 12.99
N GLU A 52 -13.54 -34.83 13.97
CA GLU A 52 -13.67 -34.53 15.40
C GLU A 52 -12.45 -33.75 15.96
N HIS A 53 -11.53 -33.30 15.09
CA HIS A 53 -10.29 -32.63 15.50
C HIS A 53 -10.53 -31.17 15.95
N LEU A 54 -10.85 -30.99 17.24
CA LEU A 54 -11.25 -29.73 17.89
C LEU A 54 -10.36 -28.52 17.59
N LEU A 55 -9.03 -28.69 17.65
CA LEU A 55 -8.10 -27.59 17.40
C LEU A 55 -8.08 -27.17 15.93
N ALA A 56 -8.30 -28.12 15.03
CA ALA A 56 -8.33 -27.85 13.60
C ALA A 56 -9.62 -27.13 13.24
N LEU A 57 -10.76 -27.55 13.81
CA LEU A 57 -12.05 -26.87 13.67
C LEU A 57 -11.99 -25.41 14.17
N HIS A 58 -11.45 -25.18 15.38
CA HIS A 58 -11.29 -23.83 15.91
C HIS A 58 -10.33 -22.97 15.05
N SER A 59 -9.17 -23.50 14.68
CA SER A 59 -8.16 -22.75 13.93
C SER A 59 -8.56 -22.52 12.47
N LEU A 60 -9.35 -23.43 11.88
CA LEU A 60 -9.95 -23.25 10.56
C LEU A 60 -11.02 -22.15 10.61
N ASN A 61 -11.89 -22.17 11.61
CA ASN A 61 -12.88 -21.12 11.84
C ASN A 61 -12.23 -19.75 12.08
N TRP A 62 -11.15 -19.74 12.85
CA TRP A 62 -10.30 -18.56 13.00
C TRP A 62 -9.78 -18.15 11.61
N ALA A 63 -9.05 -19.01 10.89
CA ALA A 63 -8.45 -18.64 9.61
C ALA A 63 -9.45 -18.20 8.51
N LEU A 64 -10.70 -18.68 8.56
CA LEU A 64 -11.77 -18.33 7.62
C LEU A 64 -12.47 -17.01 7.94
N ASP A 65 -12.18 -16.38 9.10
CA ASP A 65 -12.69 -15.06 9.44
C ASP A 65 -12.10 -13.99 8.47
N PRO A 66 -12.96 -13.38 7.66
CA PRO A 66 -12.54 -12.55 6.54
C PRO A 66 -12.29 -11.08 6.89
N THR A 67 -12.60 -10.62 8.12
CA THR A 67 -12.07 -9.35 8.65
C THR A 67 -10.53 -9.33 8.62
N ARG A 68 -9.91 -10.50 8.61
CA ARG A 68 -8.47 -10.71 8.74
C ARG A 68 -7.71 -10.61 7.42
N ARG A 69 -8.45 -10.59 6.31
CA ARG A 69 -7.92 -10.37 4.96
C ARG A 69 -7.98 -8.89 4.54
N MET A 70 -8.85 -8.10 5.18
CA MET A 70 -9.17 -6.72 4.75
C MET A 70 -8.27 -5.65 5.36
N GLU A 71 -7.70 -5.87 6.56
CA GLU A 71 -6.82 -4.91 7.23
C GLU A 71 -5.60 -5.61 7.87
N PRO A 72 -4.63 -6.10 7.06
CA PRO A 72 -3.50 -6.89 7.56
C PRO A 72 -2.68 -6.20 8.65
N HIS A 73 -2.62 -4.87 8.60
CA HIS A 73 -1.77 -4.03 9.45
C HIS A 73 -2.39 -3.65 10.80
N ARG A 74 -3.71 -3.88 11.01
CA ARG A 74 -4.39 -3.43 12.24
C ARG A 74 -4.26 -4.41 13.41
N TRP A 75 -3.81 -5.64 13.19
CA TRP A 75 -4.17 -6.77 14.07
C TRP A 75 -3.00 -7.69 14.49
N GLU A 76 -1.76 -7.20 14.45
CA GLU A 76 -0.58 -8.05 14.60
C GLU A 76 -0.30 -8.56 16.04
N HIS A 77 -1.01 -8.09 17.06
CA HIS A 77 -0.78 -8.55 18.45
C HIS A 77 -2.04 -8.98 19.23
N GLU A 78 -3.09 -8.16 19.30
CA GLU A 78 -4.22 -8.45 20.20
C GLU A 78 -5.15 -9.57 19.70
N VAL A 79 -5.48 -9.60 18.41
CA VAL A 79 -6.37 -10.62 17.81
C VAL A 79 -5.68 -11.98 17.67
N LYS A 80 -4.37 -11.97 17.35
CA LYS A 80 -3.55 -13.18 17.39
C LYS A 80 -3.44 -13.71 18.83
N ALA A 81 -3.26 -12.85 19.83
CA ALA A 81 -3.25 -13.27 21.24
C ALA A 81 -4.61 -13.83 21.69
N GLU A 82 -5.72 -13.27 21.21
CA GLU A 82 -7.06 -13.77 21.47
C GLU A 82 -7.26 -15.19 20.90
N HIS A 83 -6.82 -15.45 19.65
CA HIS A 83 -6.83 -16.79 19.05
C HIS A 83 -6.25 -17.85 19.97
N TRP A 84 -4.99 -17.62 20.35
CA TRP A 84 -4.20 -18.58 21.10
C TRP A 84 -4.77 -18.74 22.51
N ARG A 85 -5.28 -17.66 23.12
CA ARG A 85 -5.96 -17.72 24.42
C ARG A 85 -7.24 -18.56 24.39
N VAL A 86 -8.07 -18.42 23.36
CA VAL A 86 -9.30 -19.23 23.20
C VAL A 86 -8.94 -20.69 22.93
N ARG A 87 -7.95 -20.92 22.09
CA ARG A 87 -7.43 -22.27 21.81
C ARG A 87 -6.88 -22.96 23.06
N ASP A 88 -6.12 -22.24 23.89
CA ASP A 88 -5.61 -22.75 25.17
C ASP A 88 -6.75 -23.06 26.14
N ARG A 89 -7.81 -22.25 26.13
CA ARG A 89 -9.01 -22.52 26.92
C ARG A 89 -9.74 -23.78 26.44
N VAL A 90 -9.82 -24.01 25.13
CA VAL A 90 -10.36 -25.27 24.56
C VAL A 90 -9.53 -26.47 25.04
N LEU A 91 -8.20 -26.36 25.02
CA LEU A 91 -7.30 -27.41 25.52
C LEU A 91 -7.50 -27.67 27.02
N GLU A 92 -7.63 -26.61 27.82
CA GLU A 92 -7.84 -26.72 29.26
C GLU A 92 -9.16 -27.44 29.61
N LEU A 93 -10.25 -27.07 28.92
CA LEU A 93 -11.59 -27.62 29.12
C LEU A 93 -11.73 -29.05 28.59
N THR A 94 -10.81 -29.51 27.74
CA THR A 94 -10.80 -30.85 27.13
C THR A 94 -9.70 -31.75 27.72
N ARG A 95 -9.03 -31.32 28.80
CA ARG A 95 -8.03 -32.14 29.50
C ARG A 95 -8.64 -33.48 29.95
N GLY A 96 -8.14 -34.58 29.39
CA GLY A 96 -8.59 -35.95 29.66
C GLY A 96 -9.21 -36.67 28.48
N THR A 97 -9.64 -35.95 27.43
CA THR A 97 -9.98 -36.56 26.14
C THR A 97 -8.70 -36.72 25.31
N LYS A 98 -8.37 -37.95 24.87
CA LYS A 98 -7.23 -38.15 23.96
C LYS A 98 -7.48 -37.38 22.65
N PRO A 99 -6.46 -36.79 22.01
CA PRO A 99 -6.58 -36.35 20.62
C PRO A 99 -7.10 -37.52 19.76
N GLY A 100 -8.22 -37.33 19.07
CA GLY A 100 -8.92 -38.40 18.33
C GLY A 100 -9.77 -39.37 19.17
N GLY A 101 -10.08 -39.04 20.42
CA GLY A 101 -11.06 -39.77 21.24
C GLY A 101 -12.50 -39.37 20.88
N LYS A 102 -13.44 -40.33 20.92
CA LYS A 102 -14.87 -40.06 20.68
C LYS A 102 -15.36 -39.00 21.66
N LEU A 103 -15.74 -37.84 21.13
CA LEU A 103 -16.39 -36.79 21.89
C LEU A 103 -17.79 -37.23 22.31
N THR A 104 -18.25 -36.82 23.50
CA THR A 104 -19.68 -36.93 23.83
C THR A 104 -20.49 -36.03 22.90
N THR A 105 -21.77 -36.33 22.69
CA THR A 105 -22.65 -35.50 21.83
C THR A 105 -22.62 -34.04 22.30
N ALA A 106 -22.66 -33.81 23.62
CA ALA A 106 -22.54 -32.49 24.24
C ALA A 106 -21.22 -31.76 23.94
N GLN A 107 -20.10 -32.49 23.83
CA GLN A 107 -18.81 -31.91 23.45
C GLN A 107 -18.73 -31.59 21.96
N LYS A 108 -19.38 -32.40 21.11
CA LYS A 108 -19.53 -32.13 19.68
C LYS A 108 -20.38 -30.90 19.48
N ALA A 109 -21.60 -30.88 20.00
CA ALA A 109 -22.51 -29.75 20.02
C ALA A 109 -21.82 -28.44 20.43
N ARG A 110 -21.03 -28.45 21.51
CA ARG A 110 -20.29 -27.28 22.01
C ARG A 110 -19.14 -26.84 21.11
N ALA A 111 -18.36 -27.77 20.54
CA ALA A 111 -17.27 -27.45 19.63
C ALA A 111 -17.74 -27.01 18.23
N LEU A 112 -18.87 -27.55 17.80
CA LEU A 112 -19.50 -27.38 16.48
C LEU A 112 -20.33 -26.10 16.40
N ALA A 113 -21.08 -25.78 17.47
CA ALA A 113 -21.73 -24.48 17.64
C ALA A 113 -20.72 -23.33 17.80
N LEU A 114 -19.52 -23.62 18.33
CA LEU A 114 -18.40 -22.67 18.36
C LEU A 114 -17.64 -22.55 17.03
N SER A 115 -17.97 -23.35 16.01
CA SER A 115 -17.24 -23.39 14.74
C SER A 115 -18.14 -23.52 13.52
N GLN A 116 -18.98 -22.51 13.20
CA GLN A 116 -19.54 -22.23 11.86
C GLN A 116 -20.18 -23.41 11.06
N TRP A 117 -20.35 -24.59 11.63
CA TRP A 117 -20.36 -25.83 10.86
C TRP A 117 -21.71 -26.11 10.22
N ALA A 118 -22.79 -25.83 10.95
CA ALA A 118 -24.14 -25.91 10.41
C ALA A 118 -24.35 -24.89 9.27
N GLU A 119 -23.72 -23.72 9.37
CA GLU A 119 -23.71 -22.70 8.32
C GLU A 119 -22.85 -23.12 7.11
N ASP A 120 -21.65 -23.65 7.33
CA ASP A 120 -20.78 -24.21 6.29
C ASP A 120 -21.38 -25.42 5.58
N LEU A 121 -22.17 -26.22 6.30
CA LEU A 121 -22.92 -27.33 5.74
C LEU A 121 -24.05 -26.82 4.84
N VAL A 122 -24.79 -25.81 5.31
CA VAL A 122 -25.79 -25.07 4.52
C VAL A 122 -25.16 -24.46 3.26
N ARG A 123 -23.88 -24.02 3.30
CA ARG A 123 -23.15 -23.54 2.11
C ARG A 123 -22.84 -24.64 1.08
N ARG A 124 -22.85 -25.93 1.47
CA ARG A 124 -22.43 -27.06 0.63
C ARG A 124 -23.55 -28.07 0.51
N GLU A 125 -24.39 -27.95 -0.53
CA GLU A 125 -25.55 -28.82 -0.86
C GLU A 125 -25.68 -30.09 0.03
N PRO A 126 -26.23 -29.95 1.24
CA PRO A 126 -26.09 -31.01 2.23
C PRO A 126 -27.17 -32.09 2.09
N THR A 127 -26.85 -33.32 2.49
CA THR A 127 -27.82 -34.41 2.55
C THR A 127 -28.77 -34.24 3.73
N ALA A 128 -29.98 -34.82 3.64
CA ALA A 128 -30.99 -34.77 4.72
C ALA A 128 -30.43 -35.25 6.08
N LYS A 129 -29.62 -36.31 6.06
CA LYS A 129 -28.96 -36.84 7.24
C LYS A 129 -27.97 -35.86 7.88
N GLN A 130 -27.25 -35.08 7.08
CA GLN A 130 -26.32 -34.07 7.61
C GLN A 130 -27.09 -32.89 8.24
N LEU A 131 -28.24 -32.51 7.69
CA LEU A 131 -29.11 -31.48 8.25
C LEU A 131 -29.69 -31.91 9.62
N GLU A 132 -30.17 -33.15 9.73
CA GLU A 132 -30.63 -33.73 11.01
C GLU A 132 -29.52 -33.76 12.07
N GLN A 133 -28.30 -34.11 11.66
CA GLN A 133 -27.13 -34.13 12.56
C GLN A 133 -26.74 -32.73 13.04
N ALA A 134 -26.84 -31.72 12.17
CA ALA A 134 -26.58 -30.33 12.53
C ALA A 134 -27.62 -29.79 13.50
N GLU A 135 -28.90 -30.12 13.30
CA GLU A 135 -29.97 -29.69 14.20
C GLU A 135 -29.83 -30.29 15.60
N ALA A 136 -29.64 -31.61 15.69
CA ALA A 136 -29.47 -32.30 16.97
C ALA A 136 -28.27 -31.73 17.75
N ALA A 137 -27.20 -31.35 17.04
CA ALA A 137 -26.03 -30.71 17.64
C ALA A 137 -26.30 -29.27 18.09
N LEU A 138 -27.17 -28.52 17.42
CA LEU A 138 -27.56 -27.17 17.85
C LEU A 138 -28.42 -27.23 19.14
N GLU A 139 -29.45 -28.09 19.16
CA GLU A 139 -30.35 -28.29 20.32
C GLU A 139 -29.59 -28.65 21.59
N GLU A 140 -28.63 -29.57 21.48
CA GLU A 140 -27.84 -29.99 22.62
C GLU A 140 -26.89 -28.87 23.11
N SER A 141 -26.43 -27.98 22.22
CA SER A 141 -25.54 -26.88 22.60
C SER A 141 -26.29 -25.73 23.29
N GLU A 142 -27.53 -25.44 22.88
CA GLU A 142 -28.38 -24.40 23.47
C GLU A 142 -28.71 -24.71 24.93
N GLY A 143 -28.95 -25.99 25.26
CA GLY A 143 -29.15 -26.45 26.63
C GLY A 143 -27.98 -26.19 27.58
N LEU A 144 -26.79 -25.84 27.04
CA LEU A 144 -25.58 -25.58 27.81
C LEU A 144 -25.24 -24.08 27.96
N ARG A 145 -25.63 -23.25 26.99
CA ARG A 145 -25.57 -21.76 26.99
C ARG A 145 -26.15 -21.23 25.68
N GLU A 146 -26.92 -20.14 25.74
CA GLU A 146 -27.34 -19.37 24.57
C GLU A 146 -26.17 -18.55 24.02
N LEU A 147 -25.82 -18.76 22.75
CA LEU A 147 -24.82 -18.01 21.99
C LEU A 147 -25.44 -17.45 20.71
N VAL A 148 -25.09 -16.22 20.34
CA VAL A 148 -25.58 -15.55 19.13
C VAL A 148 -25.32 -16.39 17.85
N ASP A 149 -24.20 -17.12 17.80
CA ASP A 149 -23.84 -18.01 16.68
C ASP A 149 -24.80 -19.21 16.51
N GLN A 150 -25.46 -19.68 17.58
CA GLN A 150 -26.43 -20.78 17.53
C GLN A 150 -27.73 -20.36 16.84
N ALA A 151 -28.27 -19.20 17.23
CA ALA A 151 -29.49 -18.63 16.64
C ALA A 151 -29.31 -18.40 15.13
N ARG A 152 -28.12 -17.94 14.74
CA ARG A 152 -27.68 -17.80 13.35
C ARG A 152 -27.65 -19.13 12.59
N ALA A 153 -26.97 -20.14 13.13
CA ALA A 153 -26.90 -21.46 12.50
C ALA A 153 -28.28 -22.09 12.31
N ARG A 154 -29.18 -21.89 13.29
CA ARG A 154 -30.56 -22.36 13.26
C ARG A 154 -31.39 -21.70 12.16
N ARG A 155 -31.27 -20.38 11.97
CA ARG A 155 -31.92 -19.67 10.85
C ARG A 155 -31.49 -20.19 9.47
N GLY A 156 -30.20 -20.43 9.30
CA GLY A 156 -29.67 -21.02 8.06
C GLY A 156 -30.27 -22.38 7.76
N LEU A 157 -30.36 -23.23 8.78
CA LEU A 157 -30.92 -24.58 8.67
C LEU A 157 -32.43 -24.57 8.41
N GLU A 158 -33.18 -23.73 9.13
CA GLU A 158 -34.63 -23.55 8.97
C GLU A 158 -34.98 -23.09 7.55
N ALA A 159 -34.23 -22.13 7.00
CA ALA A 159 -34.44 -21.67 5.65
C ALA A 159 -34.18 -22.76 4.62
N TRP A 160 -33.08 -23.52 4.76
CA TRP A 160 -32.81 -24.64 3.86
C TRP A 160 -33.86 -25.73 3.93
N ARG A 161 -34.37 -26.06 5.13
CA ARG A 161 -35.50 -27.00 5.26
C ARG A 161 -36.75 -26.48 4.59
N ALA A 162 -37.07 -25.20 4.77
CA ALA A 162 -38.21 -24.59 4.10
C ALA A 162 -38.12 -24.69 2.56
N LEU A 163 -36.90 -24.74 2.00
CA LEU A 163 -36.67 -24.99 0.57
C LEU A 163 -36.77 -26.47 0.16
N ARG A 164 -36.42 -27.40 1.05
CA ARG A 164 -36.27 -28.84 0.74
C ARG A 164 -37.49 -29.69 1.09
N GLU A 165 -38.18 -29.39 2.18
CA GLU A 165 -39.25 -30.23 2.75
C GLU A 165 -40.65 -29.84 2.25
N GLY A 166 -40.80 -28.63 1.69
CA GLY A 166 -42.05 -28.14 1.10
C GLY A 166 -41.89 -27.72 -0.37
N PRO A 167 -42.95 -27.15 -1.00
CA PRO A 167 -42.82 -26.52 -2.31
C PRO A 167 -41.78 -25.39 -2.24
N PRO A 168 -40.71 -25.40 -3.07
CA PRO A 168 -39.64 -24.40 -3.00
C PRO A 168 -40.14 -22.96 -3.00
N GLU A 169 -41.23 -22.66 -3.72
CA GLU A 169 -41.83 -21.33 -3.77
C GLU A 169 -42.30 -20.83 -2.40
N GLN A 170 -42.79 -21.72 -1.53
CA GLN A 170 -43.20 -21.34 -0.19
C GLN A 170 -41.99 -20.96 0.67
N GLY A 171 -40.89 -21.71 0.57
CA GLY A 171 -39.65 -21.40 1.26
C GLY A 171 -39.02 -20.10 0.74
N TYR A 172 -38.97 -19.90 -0.57
CA TYR A 172 -38.49 -18.64 -1.18
C TYR A 172 -39.31 -17.43 -0.74
N ARG A 173 -40.64 -17.54 -0.66
CA ARG A 173 -41.50 -16.46 -0.14
C ARG A 173 -41.23 -16.13 1.32
N LYS A 174 -41.01 -17.14 2.18
CA LYS A 174 -40.63 -16.91 3.59
C LYS A 174 -39.28 -16.20 3.69
N LEU A 175 -38.32 -16.60 2.87
CA LEU A 175 -37.01 -15.96 2.79
C LEU A 175 -37.12 -14.49 2.36
N LEU A 176 -37.90 -14.19 1.33
CA LEU A 176 -38.16 -12.81 0.89
C LEU A 176 -38.83 -11.96 1.96
N ALA A 177 -39.84 -12.49 2.65
CA ALA A 177 -40.52 -11.78 3.74
C ALA A 177 -39.55 -11.42 4.89
N ARG A 178 -38.54 -12.26 5.12
CA ARG A 178 -37.48 -11.95 6.08
C ARG A 178 -36.61 -10.79 5.59
N VAL A 179 -36.13 -10.83 4.34
CA VAL A 179 -35.29 -9.77 3.75
C VAL A 179 -36.00 -8.41 3.77
N GLU A 180 -37.30 -8.41 3.48
CA GLU A 180 -38.12 -7.21 3.47
C GLU A 180 -38.16 -6.49 4.84
N GLN A 181 -38.04 -7.22 5.96
CA GLN A 181 -38.09 -6.64 7.30
C GLN A 181 -36.84 -5.82 7.65
N THR A 182 -35.67 -6.23 7.15
CA THR A 182 -34.39 -5.62 7.52
C THR A 182 -33.43 -5.58 6.33
N PRO A 183 -33.72 -4.76 5.31
CA PRO A 183 -33.01 -4.82 4.04
C PRO A 183 -31.58 -4.24 4.06
N GLY A 184 -31.18 -3.49 5.09
CA GLY A 184 -29.91 -2.75 5.13
C GLY A 184 -29.20 -2.76 6.48
N MET A 185 -29.32 -3.84 7.27
CA MET A 185 -28.52 -4.03 8.49
C MET A 185 -27.01 -3.93 8.19
N ARG A 186 -26.12 -3.74 9.16
CA ARG A 186 -24.67 -3.83 8.96
C ARG A 186 -24.06 -4.52 10.18
N ALA A 187 -23.04 -5.35 9.95
CA ALA A 187 -22.35 -6.05 11.04
C ALA A 187 -21.68 -5.13 12.08
N HIS A 188 -21.48 -3.84 11.78
CA HIS A 188 -20.62 -2.94 12.57
C HIS A 188 -21.33 -1.75 13.24
N ASP A 189 -22.60 -1.47 12.96
CA ASP A 189 -23.28 -0.23 13.41
C ASP A 189 -24.48 -0.49 14.34
N VAL A 190 -24.33 -1.23 15.45
CA VAL A 190 -25.37 -1.31 16.49
C VAL A 190 -24.77 -1.43 17.90
N GLU A 191 -25.02 -0.43 18.75
CA GLU A 191 -24.74 -0.45 20.21
C GLU A 191 -25.97 -0.89 21.05
N SER A 192 -27.12 -1.29 20.47
CA SER A 192 -28.26 -1.85 21.24
C SER A 192 -29.16 -2.89 20.54
N ASP A 193 -29.40 -3.98 21.29
CA ASP A 193 -30.46 -5.01 21.38
C ASP A 193 -31.21 -5.66 20.19
N ASP A 194 -31.09 -5.23 18.93
CA ASP A 194 -31.70 -5.99 17.80
C ASP A 194 -30.62 -6.69 16.95
N ASP A 195 -30.52 -8.03 17.11
CA ASP A 195 -29.52 -8.97 16.54
C ASP A 195 -28.97 -8.55 15.14
N PRO A 196 -27.73 -8.01 15.06
CA PRO A 196 -27.11 -7.57 13.80
C PRO A 196 -26.77 -8.72 12.84
N LEU A 197 -26.99 -9.97 13.25
CA LEU A 197 -26.72 -11.18 12.48
C LEU A 197 -28.00 -11.90 12.04
N ALA A 198 -29.16 -11.23 12.07
CA ALA A 198 -30.49 -11.77 11.79
C ALA A 198 -30.61 -12.57 10.47
N PHE A 199 -29.69 -12.36 9.53
CA PHE A 199 -29.66 -13.07 8.27
C PHE A 199 -28.51 -14.06 8.16
N GLN A 200 -27.44 -13.92 8.95
CA GLN A 200 -26.29 -14.82 8.91
C GLN A 200 -26.75 -16.29 8.97
N GLY A 201 -26.23 -17.15 8.07
CA GLY A 201 -26.69 -18.54 7.89
C GLY A 201 -27.56 -18.86 6.65
N LEU A 202 -28.27 -17.88 6.06
CA LEU A 202 -29.09 -18.07 4.84
C LEU A 202 -28.31 -18.11 3.51
N GLU A 203 -26.98 -17.98 3.51
CA GLU A 203 -26.16 -17.86 2.28
C GLU A 203 -26.32 -19.03 1.32
N GLY A 204 -26.41 -20.25 1.85
CA GLY A 204 -26.64 -21.41 0.99
C GLY A 204 -27.98 -21.32 0.26
N ALA A 205 -29.03 -20.83 0.93
CA ALA A 205 -30.33 -20.60 0.30
C ALA A 205 -30.24 -19.49 -0.76
N PHE A 206 -29.44 -18.44 -0.53
CA PHE A 206 -29.16 -17.41 -1.54
C PHE A 206 -28.21 -17.87 -2.65
N SER A 207 -27.54 -19.00 -2.50
CA SER A 207 -26.68 -19.61 -3.52
C SER A 207 -27.41 -20.69 -4.33
N ASP A 208 -28.67 -20.99 -3.97
CA ASP A 208 -29.48 -21.99 -4.66
C ASP A 208 -29.89 -21.48 -6.06
N GLU A 209 -29.46 -22.19 -7.10
CA GLU A 209 -29.79 -21.83 -8.50
C GLU A 209 -31.29 -21.90 -8.79
N GLY A 210 -32.02 -22.79 -8.09
CA GLY A 210 -33.47 -22.83 -8.14
C GLY A 210 -34.10 -21.51 -7.68
N PHE A 211 -33.54 -20.93 -6.62
CA PHE A 211 -33.97 -19.64 -6.08
C PHE A 211 -33.67 -18.52 -7.06
N HIS A 212 -32.46 -18.48 -7.63
CA HIS A 212 -32.11 -17.47 -8.62
C HIS A 212 -33.06 -17.57 -9.81
N ALA A 213 -33.23 -18.75 -10.39
CA ALA A 213 -34.15 -18.99 -11.50
C ALA A 213 -35.60 -18.59 -11.15
N TRP A 214 -36.03 -18.80 -9.91
CA TRP A 214 -37.34 -18.36 -9.43
C TRP A 214 -37.44 -16.83 -9.32
N LEU A 215 -36.43 -16.16 -8.76
CA LEU A 215 -36.34 -14.69 -8.66
C LEU A 215 -36.33 -14.02 -10.02
N ARG A 216 -35.57 -14.56 -10.98
CA ARG A 216 -35.51 -14.04 -12.37
C ARG A 216 -36.88 -14.05 -13.08
N LYS A 217 -37.83 -14.88 -12.62
CA LYS A 217 -39.20 -14.94 -13.15
C LYS A 217 -40.17 -14.01 -12.42
N GLN A 218 -39.81 -13.50 -11.24
CA GLN A 218 -40.67 -12.59 -10.49
C GLN A 218 -40.70 -11.23 -11.17
N LYS A 219 -41.87 -10.59 -11.21
CA LYS A 219 -41.96 -9.17 -11.51
C LYS A 219 -41.51 -8.40 -10.28
N PRO A 220 -40.69 -7.35 -10.40
CA PRO A 220 -40.36 -6.48 -9.28
C PRO A 220 -41.63 -6.02 -8.57
N ALA A 221 -41.65 -6.14 -7.24
CA ALA A 221 -42.75 -5.64 -6.44
C ALA A 221 -42.96 -4.14 -6.70
N ARG A 222 -44.20 -3.67 -6.54
CA ARG A 222 -44.49 -2.23 -6.65
C ARG A 222 -43.65 -1.50 -5.61
N ARG A 223 -42.98 -0.43 -6.05
CA ARG A 223 -42.09 0.37 -5.21
C ARG A 223 -42.75 0.67 -3.84
N PRO A 224 -42.13 0.28 -2.73
CA PRO A 224 -42.71 0.44 -1.39
C PRO A 224 -42.65 1.90 -0.91
N PRO A 225 -43.25 2.24 0.24
CA PRO A 225 -43.19 3.58 0.82
C PRO A 225 -41.75 4.10 0.97
N ALA A 226 -41.57 5.42 0.93
CA ALA A 226 -40.25 6.07 0.82
C ALA A 226 -39.19 5.57 1.82
N ARG A 227 -39.57 5.32 3.09
CA ARG A 227 -38.65 4.80 4.12
C ARG A 227 -38.15 3.38 3.80
N GLN A 228 -39.05 2.50 3.37
CA GLN A 228 -38.73 1.12 3.01
C GLN A 228 -37.98 1.05 1.68
N ALA A 229 -38.35 1.89 0.70
CA ALA A 229 -37.62 2.01 -0.56
C ALA A 229 -36.17 2.49 -0.36
N LYS A 230 -35.94 3.43 0.56
CA LYS A 230 -34.59 3.87 0.90
C LYS A 230 -33.76 2.72 1.49
N ALA A 231 -34.32 1.98 2.45
CA ALA A 231 -33.63 0.87 3.09
C ALA A 231 -33.34 -0.29 2.11
N LEU A 232 -34.26 -0.57 1.17
CA LEU A 232 -34.04 -1.52 0.08
C LEU A 232 -32.90 -1.09 -0.85
N ASN A 233 -32.86 0.20 -1.22
CA ASN A 233 -31.80 0.74 -2.07
C ASN A 233 -30.44 0.71 -1.38
N GLU A 234 -30.37 1.09 -0.11
CA GLU A 234 -29.16 1.00 0.70
C GLU A 234 -28.70 -0.47 0.81
N GLY A 235 -29.62 -1.38 1.14
CA GLY A 235 -29.37 -2.82 1.13
C GLY A 235 -28.83 -3.36 -0.17
N PHE A 236 -29.43 -2.96 -1.29
CA PHE A 236 -29.04 -3.38 -2.63
C PHE A 236 -27.64 -2.91 -3.00
N LEU A 237 -27.33 -1.63 -2.75
CA LEU A 237 -25.99 -1.08 -3.03
C LEU A 237 -24.94 -1.77 -2.20
N LEU A 238 -25.22 -1.99 -0.93
CA LEU A 238 -24.29 -2.66 -0.05
C LEU A 238 -24.09 -4.12 -0.47
N ALA A 239 -25.17 -4.85 -0.78
CA ALA A 239 -25.08 -6.20 -1.33
C ALA A 239 -24.26 -6.28 -2.63
N ALA A 240 -24.26 -5.22 -3.45
CA ALA A 240 -23.49 -5.16 -4.69
C ALA A 240 -22.00 -4.81 -4.51
N GLY A 241 -21.55 -4.33 -3.34
CA GLY A 241 -20.22 -3.72 -3.17
C GLY A 241 -19.32 -4.35 -2.10
N LEU A 242 -18.24 -3.62 -1.76
CA LEU A 242 -17.24 -4.03 -0.75
C LEU A 242 -17.85 -4.25 0.64
N ASP A 243 -18.88 -3.48 0.97
CA ASP A 243 -19.68 -3.65 2.18
C ASP A 243 -20.84 -4.59 1.86
N ALA A 244 -20.55 -5.81 1.39
CA ALA A 244 -21.52 -6.91 1.28
C ALA A 244 -21.77 -7.61 2.64
N ALA A 245 -21.25 -7.03 3.72
CA ALA A 245 -21.55 -7.29 5.13
C ALA A 245 -22.95 -6.91 5.70
N PRO A 246 -23.95 -6.36 4.96
CA PRO A 246 -25.20 -5.87 5.54
C PRO A 246 -26.15 -6.93 6.09
N PHE A 247 -25.83 -8.19 5.79
CA PHE A 247 -26.73 -9.30 6.06
C PHE A 247 -26.00 -10.52 6.63
N PHE A 248 -24.77 -10.73 6.20
CA PHE A 248 -23.90 -11.82 6.55
C PHE A 248 -22.54 -11.16 6.57
N GLY A 249 -21.71 -11.33 7.61
CA GLY A 249 -20.46 -10.59 7.81
C GLY A 249 -19.45 -10.63 6.63
N PRO A 250 -18.14 -10.46 6.86
CA PRO A 250 -17.21 -10.52 5.73
C PRO A 250 -17.16 -11.98 5.15
N GLY A 251 -16.59 -12.19 3.96
CA GLY A 251 -16.22 -13.54 3.44
C GLY A 251 -16.96 -14.10 2.23
N PHE A 252 -17.82 -13.30 1.61
CA PHE A 252 -18.81 -13.82 0.65
C PHE A 252 -18.48 -13.46 -0.79
N GLU A 253 -17.97 -14.45 -1.52
CA GLU A 253 -17.71 -14.46 -2.96
C GLU A 253 -18.80 -15.27 -3.70
N GLY A 254 -19.17 -14.87 -4.92
CA GLY A 254 -19.96 -15.67 -5.87
C GLY A 254 -21.49 -15.61 -5.73
N HIS A 255 -22.16 -16.72 -6.07
CA HIS A 255 -23.62 -16.85 -6.31
C HIS A 255 -24.53 -16.30 -5.20
N SER A 256 -24.11 -16.32 -3.93
CA SER A 256 -24.89 -15.77 -2.82
C SER A 256 -25.11 -14.26 -2.93
N ARG A 257 -24.14 -13.52 -3.49
CA ARG A 257 -24.24 -12.08 -3.72
C ARG A 257 -25.30 -11.79 -4.79
N THR A 258 -25.26 -12.55 -5.87
CA THR A 258 -26.24 -12.50 -6.96
C THR A 258 -27.66 -12.79 -6.45
N GLY A 259 -27.86 -13.84 -5.65
CA GLY A 259 -29.16 -14.15 -5.07
C GLY A 259 -29.74 -13.04 -4.20
N ARG A 260 -28.89 -12.36 -3.41
CA ARG A 260 -29.30 -11.20 -2.58
C ARG A 260 -29.73 -10.01 -3.42
N VAL A 261 -28.91 -9.67 -4.41
CA VAL A 261 -29.22 -8.59 -5.36
C VAL A 261 -30.54 -8.89 -6.09
N LEU A 262 -30.72 -10.12 -6.57
CA LEU A 262 -31.96 -10.55 -7.20
C LEU A 262 -33.17 -10.46 -6.25
N ALA A 263 -33.01 -10.84 -4.97
CA ALA A 263 -34.07 -10.77 -3.98
C ALA A 263 -34.47 -9.32 -3.69
N LEU A 264 -33.50 -8.42 -3.50
CA LEU A 264 -33.75 -7.00 -3.25
C LEU A 264 -34.42 -6.33 -4.45
N VAL A 265 -33.98 -6.66 -5.68
CA VAL A 265 -34.65 -6.19 -6.91
C VAL A 265 -36.08 -6.75 -7.00
N ALA A 266 -36.30 -8.02 -6.67
CA ALA A 266 -37.65 -8.62 -6.64
C ALA A 266 -38.56 -7.95 -5.60
N LEU A 267 -38.01 -7.49 -4.47
CA LEU A 267 -38.71 -6.71 -3.44
C LEU A 267 -38.91 -5.23 -3.81
N GLY A 268 -38.42 -4.79 -4.98
CA GLY A 268 -38.62 -3.43 -5.49
C GLY A 268 -37.50 -2.45 -5.15
N ALA A 269 -36.29 -2.94 -4.85
CA ALA A 269 -35.09 -2.11 -4.86
C ALA A 269 -34.87 -1.51 -6.25
N ASP A 270 -34.42 -0.27 -6.28
CA ASP A 270 -34.09 0.47 -7.49
C ASP A 270 -32.74 -0.02 -8.03
N LEU A 271 -32.75 -0.67 -9.21
CA LEU A 271 -31.52 -1.10 -9.89
C LEU A 271 -30.59 0.09 -10.16
N GLU A 272 -31.16 1.29 -10.29
CA GLU A 272 -30.45 2.54 -10.51
C GLU A 272 -30.16 3.33 -9.23
N ALA A 273 -30.28 2.70 -8.06
CA ALA A 273 -29.82 3.28 -6.81
C ALA A 273 -28.35 3.70 -6.91
N ARG A 274 -27.97 4.69 -6.11
CA ARG A 274 -26.62 5.24 -6.04
C ARG A 274 -26.19 5.46 -4.60
N ASP A 275 -24.93 5.16 -4.29
CA ASP A 275 -24.38 5.37 -2.96
C ASP A 275 -23.99 6.84 -2.70
N LYS A 276 -23.37 7.13 -1.56
CA LYS A 276 -22.90 8.47 -1.18
C LYS A 276 -21.90 9.10 -2.16
N ASN A 277 -21.17 8.27 -2.92
CA ASN A 277 -20.23 8.69 -3.95
C ASN A 277 -20.86 8.67 -5.35
N LYS A 278 -22.19 8.53 -5.43
CA LYS A 278 -22.97 8.34 -6.65
C LYS A 278 -22.61 7.08 -7.45
N ARG A 279 -21.98 6.08 -6.83
CA ARG A 279 -21.65 4.80 -7.49
C ARG A 279 -22.91 3.96 -7.62
N GLY A 280 -23.12 3.35 -8.79
CA GLY A 280 -24.19 2.37 -9.02
C GLY A 280 -23.73 0.94 -8.76
N ALA A 281 -24.63 -0.03 -8.92
CA ALA A 281 -24.31 -1.44 -8.65
C ALA A 281 -23.21 -2.01 -9.55
N LEU A 282 -23.10 -1.56 -10.82
CA LEU A 282 -22.00 -1.98 -11.71
C LEU A 282 -20.63 -1.51 -11.21
N HIS A 283 -20.52 -0.28 -10.66
CA HIS A 283 -19.27 0.17 -10.01
C HIS A 283 -18.91 -0.71 -8.84
N LEU A 284 -19.90 -0.98 -7.99
CA LEU A 284 -19.71 -1.72 -6.76
C LEU A 284 -19.30 -3.17 -7.02
N ALA A 285 -19.93 -3.83 -7.99
CA ALA A 285 -19.56 -5.18 -8.45
C ALA A 285 -18.17 -5.22 -9.08
N ALA A 286 -17.79 -4.17 -9.83
CA ALA A 286 -16.45 -4.04 -10.38
C ALA A 286 -15.39 -3.93 -9.27
N MET A 287 -15.62 -3.12 -8.23
CA MET A 287 -14.65 -2.92 -7.13
C MET A 287 -14.32 -4.20 -6.35
N VAL A 288 -15.21 -5.20 -6.37
CA VAL A 288 -15.06 -6.49 -5.67
C VAL A 288 -14.69 -7.65 -6.61
N ASP A 289 -14.37 -7.35 -7.87
CA ASP A 289 -14.06 -8.33 -8.93
C ASP A 289 -15.09 -9.48 -9.03
N ASP A 290 -16.38 -9.14 -9.09
CA ASP A 290 -17.47 -10.11 -9.19
C ASP A 290 -18.10 -10.13 -10.59
N PRO A 291 -17.52 -10.90 -11.53
CA PRO A 291 -18.03 -10.99 -12.90
C PRO A 291 -19.43 -11.60 -12.97
N ALA A 292 -19.76 -12.56 -12.09
CA ALA A 292 -21.06 -13.22 -12.09
C ALA A 292 -22.19 -12.27 -11.69
N LEU A 293 -21.97 -11.45 -10.66
CA LEU A 293 -22.92 -10.40 -10.30
C LEU A 293 -23.04 -9.37 -11.43
N LEU A 294 -21.93 -9.00 -12.05
CA LEU A 294 -21.89 -8.00 -13.10
C LEU A 294 -22.70 -8.43 -14.34
N GLU A 295 -22.55 -9.69 -14.76
CA GLU A 295 -23.38 -10.31 -15.80
C GLU A 295 -24.87 -10.26 -15.43
N GLU A 296 -25.22 -10.59 -14.18
CA GLU A 296 -26.61 -10.57 -13.74
C GLU A 296 -27.19 -9.15 -13.73
N LEU A 297 -26.44 -8.15 -13.24
CA LEU A 297 -26.86 -6.76 -13.24
C LEU A 297 -27.10 -6.23 -14.66
N LEU A 298 -26.21 -6.55 -15.61
CA LEU A 298 -26.39 -6.21 -17.03
C LEU A 298 -27.62 -6.92 -17.62
N ARG A 299 -27.85 -8.19 -17.27
CA ARG A 299 -29.04 -8.97 -17.68
C ARG A 299 -30.34 -8.38 -17.13
N LEU A 300 -30.31 -7.81 -15.92
CA LEU A 300 -31.43 -7.09 -15.31
C LEU A 300 -31.66 -5.70 -15.93
N GLY A 301 -30.76 -5.22 -16.78
CA GLY A 301 -30.86 -3.95 -17.48
C GLY A 301 -30.23 -2.77 -16.75
N ALA A 302 -29.23 -3.02 -15.90
CA ALA A 302 -28.47 -1.94 -15.26
C ALA A 302 -27.79 -1.06 -16.31
N ALA A 303 -27.92 0.25 -16.18
CA ALA A 303 -27.48 1.20 -17.19
C ALA A 303 -25.94 1.20 -17.35
N PRO A 304 -25.39 0.92 -18.55
CA PRO A 304 -23.94 0.87 -18.76
C PRO A 304 -23.27 2.26 -18.78
N ASP A 305 -24.05 3.33 -18.96
CA ASP A 305 -23.58 4.72 -18.93
C ASP A 305 -23.57 5.33 -17.52
N VAL A 306 -23.75 4.51 -16.48
CA VAL A 306 -23.69 4.97 -15.09
C VAL A 306 -22.32 5.57 -14.76
N THR A 307 -22.34 6.71 -14.06
CA THR A 307 -21.13 7.37 -13.58
C THR A 307 -21.24 7.78 -12.12
N ASP A 308 -20.12 7.79 -11.42
CA ASP A 308 -20.02 8.25 -10.04
C ASP A 308 -19.92 9.79 -9.92
N ALA A 309 -19.63 10.31 -8.73
CA ALA A 309 -19.51 11.74 -8.47
C ALA A 309 -18.38 12.41 -9.25
N ALA A 310 -17.33 11.66 -9.61
CA ALA A 310 -16.21 12.12 -10.42
C ALA A 310 -16.44 11.84 -11.92
N LYS A 311 -17.66 11.48 -12.33
CA LYS A 311 -18.00 11.00 -13.68
C LYS A 311 -17.23 9.74 -14.12
N ALA A 312 -16.66 8.99 -13.19
CA ALA A 312 -15.96 7.75 -13.49
C ALA A 312 -16.99 6.64 -13.77
N THR A 313 -16.71 5.80 -14.77
CA THR A 313 -17.54 4.63 -15.14
C THR A 313 -17.14 3.38 -14.34
N PRO A 314 -17.94 2.29 -14.35
CA PRO A 314 -17.53 1.02 -13.75
C PRO A 314 -16.20 0.47 -14.25
N LEU A 315 -15.78 0.80 -15.49
CA LEU A 315 -14.46 0.43 -16.01
C LEU A 315 -13.30 1.15 -15.30
N HIS A 316 -13.50 2.39 -14.83
CA HIS A 316 -12.50 3.07 -14.00
C HIS A 316 -12.34 2.34 -12.66
N ALA A 317 -13.45 1.97 -12.04
CA ALA A 317 -13.44 1.19 -10.80
C ALA A 317 -12.75 -0.17 -11.02
N ALA A 318 -13.08 -0.91 -12.09
CA ALA A 318 -12.40 -2.17 -12.41
C ALA A 318 -10.88 -1.99 -12.59
N ALA A 319 -10.45 -0.91 -13.25
CA ALA A 319 -9.04 -0.62 -13.46
C ALA A 319 -8.30 -0.25 -12.17
N GLU A 320 -8.92 0.58 -11.32
CA GLU A 320 -8.36 1.02 -10.04
C GLU A 320 -8.18 -0.16 -9.06
N TYR A 321 -9.19 -1.03 -9.00
CA TYR A 321 -9.22 -2.19 -8.09
C TYR A 321 -8.55 -3.45 -8.67
N GLY A 322 -8.13 -3.40 -9.94
CA GLY A 322 -7.43 -4.50 -10.60
C GLY A 322 -8.31 -5.68 -11.01
N SER A 323 -9.61 -5.43 -11.19
CA SER A 323 -10.67 -6.41 -11.44
C SER A 323 -10.70 -6.83 -12.90
N THR A 324 -9.65 -7.54 -13.32
CA THR A 324 -9.42 -7.95 -14.71
C THR A 324 -10.58 -8.77 -15.29
N SER A 325 -11.23 -9.59 -14.47
CA SER A 325 -12.35 -10.45 -14.85
C SER A 325 -13.59 -9.65 -15.27
N CYS A 326 -13.78 -8.46 -14.71
CA CYS A 326 -14.93 -7.60 -14.98
C CYS A 326 -14.77 -6.73 -16.24
N ILE A 327 -13.54 -6.47 -16.71
CA ILE A 327 -13.27 -5.49 -17.77
C ILE A 327 -13.94 -5.90 -19.09
N ALA A 328 -13.76 -7.15 -19.52
CA ALA A 328 -14.33 -7.66 -20.76
C ALA A 328 -15.87 -7.65 -20.74
N LEU A 329 -16.46 -7.99 -19.58
CA LEU A 329 -17.91 -8.00 -19.39
C LEU A 329 -18.52 -6.60 -19.41
N LEU A 330 -17.88 -5.64 -18.74
CA LEU A 330 -18.32 -4.24 -18.76
C LEU A 330 -18.25 -3.66 -20.17
N ALA A 331 -17.15 -3.88 -20.89
CA ALA A 331 -17.01 -3.41 -22.26
C ALA A 331 -18.05 -4.07 -23.21
N GLY A 332 -18.22 -5.39 -23.10
CA GLY A 332 -19.24 -6.14 -23.86
C GLY A 332 -20.68 -5.75 -23.49
N GLY A 333 -20.90 -5.32 -22.26
CA GLY A 333 -22.17 -4.78 -21.74
C GLY A 333 -22.48 -3.36 -22.19
N GLY A 334 -21.61 -2.75 -23.01
CA GLY A 334 -21.83 -1.42 -23.58
C GLY A 334 -21.28 -0.26 -22.75
N VAL A 335 -20.49 -0.51 -21.70
CA VAL A 335 -19.78 0.58 -21.00
C VAL A 335 -18.73 1.17 -21.93
N PRO A 336 -18.75 2.49 -22.22
CA PRO A 336 -17.80 3.07 -23.15
C PRO A 336 -16.38 3.00 -22.58
N VAL A 337 -15.50 2.29 -23.29
CA VAL A 337 -14.13 1.98 -22.82
C VAL A 337 -13.27 3.23 -22.65
N ASP A 338 -13.42 4.19 -23.56
CA ASP A 338 -12.72 5.48 -23.51
C ASP A 338 -13.55 6.60 -22.86
N ALA A 339 -14.57 6.25 -22.06
CA ALA A 339 -15.29 7.23 -21.25
C ALA A 339 -14.30 8.01 -20.37
N ARG A 340 -14.55 9.31 -20.21
CA ARG A 340 -13.68 10.19 -19.43
C ARG A 340 -14.34 10.64 -18.14
N ASP A 341 -13.60 10.53 -17.05
CA ASP A 341 -13.94 11.13 -15.77
C ASP A 341 -13.93 12.68 -15.85
N GLN A 342 -14.27 13.33 -14.75
CA GLN A 342 -14.32 14.79 -14.64
C GLN A 342 -12.96 15.47 -14.89
N SER A 343 -11.86 14.75 -14.66
CA SER A 343 -10.49 15.19 -14.93
C SER A 343 -10.05 14.91 -16.37
N GLY A 344 -10.90 14.27 -17.18
CA GLY A 344 -10.59 13.90 -18.56
C GLY A 344 -9.76 12.62 -18.68
N ARG A 345 -9.69 11.79 -17.64
CA ARG A 345 -8.94 10.52 -17.60
C ARG A 345 -9.86 9.38 -18.02
N THR A 346 -9.32 8.38 -18.72
CA THR A 346 -9.96 7.09 -18.99
C THR A 346 -9.52 6.03 -17.98
N ALA A 347 -10.12 4.85 -18.02
CA ALA A 347 -9.75 3.73 -17.14
C ALA A 347 -8.26 3.34 -17.23
N LEU A 348 -7.60 3.55 -18.37
CA LEU A 348 -6.16 3.28 -18.54
C LEU A 348 -5.26 4.13 -17.63
N PHE A 349 -5.73 5.28 -17.13
CA PHE A 349 -4.97 6.09 -16.16
C PHE A 349 -4.88 5.41 -14.80
N ASP A 350 -5.87 4.60 -14.45
CA ASP A 350 -5.97 3.95 -13.15
C ASP A 350 -5.37 2.53 -13.15
N ALA A 351 -5.01 2.00 -14.33
CA ALA A 351 -4.41 0.67 -14.50
C ALA A 351 -3.01 0.58 -13.87
N ARG A 352 -2.93 0.02 -12.66
CA ARG A 352 -1.68 -0.08 -11.89
C ARG A 352 -0.76 -1.22 -12.34
N ARG A 353 -1.33 -2.26 -12.95
CA ARG A 353 -0.64 -3.49 -13.33
C ARG A 353 -0.76 -3.74 -14.83
N ALA A 354 0.22 -4.47 -15.37
CA ALA A 354 0.30 -4.76 -16.80
C ALA A 354 -0.88 -5.59 -17.31
N ASP A 355 -1.39 -6.53 -16.52
CA ASP A 355 -2.55 -7.37 -16.84
C ASP A 355 -3.85 -6.57 -16.92
N VAL A 356 -4.04 -5.60 -16.01
CA VAL A 356 -5.17 -4.66 -16.05
C VAL A 356 -5.12 -3.77 -17.29
N ALA A 357 -3.94 -3.21 -17.59
CA ALA A 357 -3.75 -2.42 -18.80
C ALA A 357 -4.00 -3.26 -20.05
N ARG A 358 -3.52 -4.51 -20.09
CA ARG A 358 -3.75 -5.44 -21.20
C ARG A 358 -5.24 -5.72 -21.39
N ALA A 359 -5.95 -6.04 -20.32
CA ALA A 359 -7.39 -6.29 -20.38
C ALA A 359 -8.19 -5.09 -20.93
N LEU A 360 -7.82 -3.86 -20.55
CA LEU A 360 -8.43 -2.65 -21.12
C LEU A 360 -8.11 -2.47 -22.61
N ILE A 361 -6.86 -2.70 -23.02
CA ILE A 361 -6.47 -2.65 -24.44
C ILE A 361 -7.19 -3.72 -25.26
N ASP A 362 -7.29 -4.95 -24.75
CA ASP A 362 -8.00 -6.05 -25.40
C ASP A 362 -9.51 -5.77 -25.50
N ALA A 363 -10.06 -5.01 -24.55
CA ALA A 363 -11.43 -4.48 -24.60
C ALA A 363 -11.61 -3.29 -25.56
N GLY A 364 -10.54 -2.83 -26.23
CA GLY A 364 -10.57 -1.76 -27.23
C GLY A 364 -10.25 -0.37 -26.71
N ALA A 365 -9.61 -0.23 -25.54
CA ALA A 365 -9.21 1.06 -25.01
C ALA A 365 -8.15 1.71 -25.90
N ASN A 366 -8.30 3.01 -26.17
CA ASN A 366 -7.29 3.77 -26.90
C ASN A 366 -6.18 4.20 -25.92
N PRO A 367 -4.93 3.76 -26.11
CA PRO A 367 -3.82 4.09 -25.21
C PRO A 367 -3.45 5.58 -25.19
N ASN A 368 -3.98 6.37 -26.13
CA ASN A 368 -3.78 7.82 -26.24
C ASN A 368 -4.97 8.65 -25.78
N ALA A 369 -6.06 8.01 -25.31
CA ALA A 369 -7.26 8.73 -24.90
C ALA A 369 -7.00 9.52 -23.60
N GLY A 370 -7.26 10.82 -23.64
CA GLY A 370 -7.15 11.73 -22.52
C GLY A 370 -7.34 13.19 -22.97
N LYS A 371 -7.36 14.14 -22.02
CA LYS A 371 -7.54 15.57 -22.30
C LYS A 371 -6.18 16.29 -22.36
N GLY A 372 -5.36 15.96 -23.37
CA GLY A 372 -4.00 16.50 -23.53
C GLY A 372 -2.97 15.76 -22.65
N TRP A 373 -3.34 15.42 -21.41
CA TRP A 373 -2.63 14.43 -20.58
C TRP A 373 -3.00 13.01 -21.04
N THR A 374 -2.04 12.11 -21.23
CA THR A 374 -2.26 10.71 -21.70
C THR A 374 -1.90 9.68 -20.62
N PRO A 375 -2.35 8.42 -20.73
CA PRO A 375 -1.95 7.36 -19.80
C PRO A 375 -0.43 7.23 -19.64
N LEU A 376 0.35 7.39 -20.72
CA LEU A 376 1.81 7.39 -20.64
C LEU A 376 2.36 8.50 -19.73
N HIS A 377 1.82 9.72 -19.79
CA HIS A 377 2.25 10.80 -18.90
C HIS A 377 1.98 10.44 -17.43
N GLN A 378 0.83 9.83 -17.13
CA GLN A 378 0.49 9.41 -15.78
C GLN A 378 1.46 8.34 -15.26
N HIS A 379 1.72 7.32 -16.06
CA HIS A 379 2.55 6.18 -15.66
C HIS A 379 4.04 6.52 -15.61
N ALA A 380 4.51 7.48 -16.41
CA ALA A 380 5.88 7.99 -16.36
C ALA A 380 6.28 8.57 -14.98
N ARG A 381 5.30 9.02 -14.18
CA ARG A 381 5.51 9.63 -12.87
C ARG A 381 5.71 8.63 -11.72
N VAL A 382 5.71 7.32 -11.99
CA VAL A 382 5.79 6.29 -10.94
C VAL A 382 6.78 5.21 -11.37
N GLN A 383 7.90 5.09 -10.64
CA GLN A 383 9.05 4.22 -10.95
C GLN A 383 8.68 2.78 -11.36
N GLU A 384 7.70 2.18 -10.68
CA GLU A 384 7.29 0.77 -10.85
C GLU A 384 6.37 0.52 -12.07
N ARG A 385 5.96 1.57 -12.81
CA ARG A 385 5.01 1.43 -13.93
C ARG A 385 5.62 0.99 -15.26
N GLY A 386 6.89 0.59 -15.30
CA GLY A 386 7.56 0.09 -16.50
C GLY A 386 6.74 -0.96 -17.28
N PRO A 387 6.24 -2.04 -16.64
CA PRO A 387 5.43 -3.06 -17.32
C PRO A 387 4.12 -2.53 -17.92
N VAL A 388 3.50 -1.52 -17.29
CA VAL A 388 2.28 -0.88 -17.84
C VAL A 388 2.64 -0.03 -19.05
N ILE A 389 3.73 0.74 -18.99
CA ILE A 389 4.23 1.53 -20.11
C ILE A 389 4.55 0.63 -21.31
N GLU A 390 5.18 -0.53 -21.10
CA GLU A 390 5.44 -1.50 -22.17
C GLU A 390 4.16 -1.96 -22.86
N VAL A 391 3.13 -2.32 -22.09
CA VAL A 391 1.81 -2.72 -22.63
C VAL A 391 1.22 -1.60 -23.48
N LEU A 392 1.25 -0.36 -22.98
CA LEU A 392 0.72 0.81 -23.68
C LEU A 392 1.49 1.09 -24.98
N LEU A 393 2.83 1.05 -24.95
CA LEU A 393 3.66 1.24 -26.14
C LEU A 393 3.42 0.16 -27.19
N GLN A 394 3.31 -1.11 -26.78
CA GLN A 394 2.96 -2.21 -27.68
C GLN A 394 1.56 -2.04 -28.29
N ALA A 395 0.64 -1.38 -27.59
CA ALA A 395 -0.69 -1.06 -28.07
C ALA A 395 -0.76 0.21 -28.95
N GLY A 396 0.37 0.87 -29.22
CA GLY A 396 0.44 2.07 -30.06
C GLY A 396 0.27 3.40 -29.30
N ALA A 397 0.60 3.43 -28.01
CA ALA A 397 0.72 4.69 -27.28
C ALA A 397 1.79 5.60 -27.90
N ASP A 398 1.47 6.87 -28.09
CA ASP A 398 2.35 7.89 -28.66
C ASP A 398 3.19 8.54 -27.57
N ALA A 399 4.44 8.10 -27.46
CA ALA A 399 5.43 8.65 -26.53
C ALA A 399 5.92 10.07 -26.89
N ALA A 400 5.62 10.56 -28.10
CA ALA A 400 5.97 11.92 -28.54
C ALA A 400 4.88 12.95 -28.25
N ARG A 401 3.67 12.51 -27.88
CA ARG A 401 2.54 13.39 -27.60
C ARG A 401 2.83 14.29 -26.40
N THR A 402 2.59 15.59 -26.54
CA THR A 402 2.83 16.55 -25.46
C THR A 402 1.55 16.87 -24.68
N ASN A 403 1.71 17.09 -23.37
CA ASN A 403 0.67 17.64 -22.49
C ASN A 403 0.45 19.16 -22.73
N ALA A 404 -0.42 19.78 -21.93
CA ALA A 404 -0.71 21.21 -22.00
C ALA A 404 0.49 22.13 -21.68
N ALA A 405 1.49 21.63 -20.95
CA ALA A 405 2.75 22.32 -20.67
C ALA A 405 3.82 22.08 -21.77
N GLY A 406 3.49 21.36 -22.83
CA GLY A 406 4.42 21.02 -23.92
C GLY A 406 5.41 19.90 -23.57
N GLN A 407 5.18 19.17 -22.47
CA GLN A 407 6.07 18.09 -22.04
C GLN A 407 5.59 16.75 -22.60
N THR A 408 6.53 15.89 -23.00
CA THR A 408 6.26 14.50 -23.38
C THR A 408 6.24 13.60 -22.12
N PRO A 409 5.68 12.37 -22.20
CA PRO A 409 5.75 11.40 -21.10
C PRO A 409 7.18 11.14 -20.64
N ALA A 410 8.14 11.11 -21.56
CA ALA A 410 9.53 10.89 -21.19
C ALA A 410 10.13 12.08 -20.43
N ARG A 411 9.68 13.32 -20.72
CA ARG A 411 10.06 14.48 -19.93
C ARG A 411 9.48 14.42 -18.51
N GLU A 412 8.24 13.97 -18.37
CA GLU A 412 7.62 13.71 -17.05
C GLU A 412 8.42 12.68 -16.24
N ALA A 413 8.84 11.58 -16.88
CA ALA A 413 9.69 10.57 -16.24
C ALA A 413 11.01 11.17 -15.74
N LEU A 414 11.67 12.01 -16.53
CA LEU A 414 12.92 12.66 -16.12
C LEU A 414 12.71 13.65 -14.96
N GLU A 415 11.62 14.42 -14.99
CA GLU A 415 11.30 15.38 -13.92
C GLU A 415 11.00 14.71 -12.58
N HIS A 416 10.42 13.51 -12.62
CA HIS A 416 10.15 12.69 -11.43
C HIS A 416 11.31 11.74 -11.06
N GLY A 417 12.46 11.83 -11.74
CA GLY A 417 13.65 11.04 -11.39
C GLY A 417 13.60 9.58 -11.87
N HIS A 418 12.86 9.28 -12.94
CA HIS A 418 12.68 7.93 -13.50
C HIS A 418 13.36 7.77 -14.88
N PRO A 419 14.69 7.87 -14.97
CA PRO A 419 15.40 7.84 -16.26
C PRO A 419 15.23 6.51 -17.02
N HIS A 420 15.07 5.38 -16.31
CA HIS A 420 14.78 4.08 -16.91
C HIS A 420 13.45 4.09 -17.68
N LEU A 421 12.41 4.75 -17.15
CA LEU A 421 11.14 4.91 -17.84
C LEU A 421 11.26 5.87 -19.02
N ALA A 422 12.05 6.95 -18.90
CA ALA A 422 12.30 7.85 -20.03
C ALA A 422 12.99 7.11 -21.19
N ARG A 423 13.93 6.21 -20.90
CA ARG A 423 14.56 5.34 -21.89
C ARG A 423 13.55 4.38 -22.53
N LEU A 424 12.69 3.77 -21.72
CA LEU A 424 11.60 2.90 -22.19
C LEU A 424 10.67 3.63 -23.17
N LEU A 425 10.41 4.92 -22.90
CA LEU A 425 9.62 5.82 -23.73
C LEU A 425 10.38 6.34 -24.98
N GLY A 426 11.54 5.76 -25.29
CA GLY A 426 12.28 6.03 -26.53
C GLY A 426 13.24 7.22 -26.47
N VAL A 427 13.42 7.87 -25.31
CA VAL A 427 14.44 8.92 -25.19
C VAL A 427 15.83 8.29 -25.22
N GLN A 428 16.65 8.80 -26.14
CA GLN A 428 18.07 8.50 -26.22
C GLN A 428 18.87 9.71 -25.77
N ALA A 429 20.04 9.48 -25.19
CA ALA A 429 20.97 10.55 -24.90
C ALA A 429 21.35 11.25 -26.21
N PRO A 430 21.31 12.60 -26.28
CA PRO A 430 21.60 13.30 -27.52
C PRO A 430 23.06 13.07 -27.93
N SER A 431 23.26 12.43 -29.09
CA SER A 431 24.60 12.32 -29.68
C SER A 431 25.02 13.67 -30.26
N GLY A 432 26.06 14.30 -29.70
CA GLY A 432 26.71 15.44 -30.34
C GLY A 432 25.98 16.79 -30.23
N LYS A 433 25.14 17.02 -29.20
CA LYS A 433 24.83 18.41 -28.81
C LYS A 433 26.15 19.10 -28.46
N ALA A 434 26.50 20.17 -29.16
CA ALA A 434 27.70 20.95 -28.85
C ALA A 434 27.66 21.40 -27.38
N GLY A 435 28.61 20.94 -26.57
CA GLY A 435 28.68 21.23 -25.14
C GLY A 435 27.90 20.28 -24.22
N ALA A 436 27.34 19.18 -24.72
CA ALA A 436 26.74 18.16 -23.85
C ALA A 436 27.78 17.56 -22.88
N LEU A 437 27.33 17.29 -21.66
CA LEU A 437 28.11 16.77 -20.57
C LEU A 437 28.44 15.29 -20.82
N ASP A 438 29.71 14.94 -20.88
CA ASP A 438 30.12 13.54 -20.91
C ASP A 438 30.09 12.96 -19.49
N VAL A 439 29.07 12.17 -19.20
CA VAL A 439 28.93 11.46 -17.92
C VAL A 439 29.62 10.09 -17.93
N GLN A 440 30.15 9.63 -19.07
CA GLN A 440 30.78 8.31 -19.17
C GLN A 440 31.99 8.15 -18.22
N PRO A 441 32.87 9.16 -18.03
CA PRO A 441 33.95 9.06 -17.05
C PRO A 441 33.46 8.78 -15.63
N LEU A 442 32.32 9.37 -15.23
CA LEU A 442 31.70 9.14 -13.92
C LEU A 442 31.12 7.73 -13.80
N ARG A 443 30.47 7.23 -14.86
CA ARG A 443 29.96 5.84 -14.91
C ARG A 443 31.08 4.82 -14.83
N ASP A 444 32.16 5.02 -15.57
CA ASP A 444 33.32 4.14 -15.55
C ASP A 444 34.00 4.16 -14.17
N ALA A 445 34.10 5.33 -13.54
CA ALA A 445 34.60 5.43 -12.17
C ALA A 445 33.68 4.76 -11.16
N LEU A 446 32.36 4.91 -11.28
CA LEU A 446 31.39 4.23 -10.43
C LEU A 446 31.52 2.72 -10.54
N ALA A 447 31.65 2.19 -11.76
CA ALA A 447 31.85 0.76 -12.01
C ALA A 447 33.14 0.24 -11.33
N ARG A 448 34.25 0.97 -11.45
CA ARG A 448 35.53 0.61 -10.81
C ARG A 448 35.49 0.73 -9.29
N ARG A 449 34.87 1.78 -8.76
CA ARG A 449 34.86 2.15 -7.33
C ARG A 449 33.61 1.72 -6.58
N ARG A 450 32.68 0.97 -7.19
CA ARG A 450 31.39 0.58 -6.58
C ARG A 450 31.51 0.14 -5.13
N LYS A 451 32.41 -0.79 -4.82
CA LYS A 451 32.65 -1.28 -3.45
C LYS A 451 33.19 -0.20 -2.50
N ALA A 452 34.08 0.66 -2.99
CA ALA A 452 34.67 1.74 -2.22
C ALA A 452 33.64 2.83 -1.91
N VAL A 453 32.83 3.22 -2.91
CA VAL A 453 31.73 4.19 -2.78
C VAL A 453 30.71 3.70 -1.73
N LEU A 454 30.29 2.44 -1.83
CA LEU A 454 29.37 1.83 -0.86
C LEU A 454 29.94 1.79 0.57
N LYS A 455 31.26 1.64 0.72
CA LYS A 455 31.93 1.53 2.03
C LYS A 455 32.23 2.89 2.67
N ALA A 456 32.46 3.93 1.87
CA ALA A 456 32.96 5.21 2.35
C ALA A 456 31.90 6.05 3.08
N TRP A 457 30.62 5.94 2.69
CA TRP A 457 29.59 6.91 3.12
C TRP A 457 28.27 6.29 3.56
N TYR A 458 28.33 5.12 4.21
CA TYR A 458 27.17 4.41 4.80
C TYR A 458 25.93 4.53 3.89
N TYR A 459 26.00 3.93 2.69
CA TYR A 459 24.82 3.78 1.87
C TYR A 459 23.80 3.00 2.68
N GLU A 460 22.74 3.68 3.11
CA GLU A 460 21.70 3.08 3.97
C GLU A 460 21.14 1.79 3.35
N ASP A 461 21.30 1.59 2.03
CA ASP A 461 20.80 0.44 1.27
C ASP A 461 21.84 -0.40 0.47
N LYS A 462 23.16 -0.25 0.67
CA LYS A 462 24.21 -0.98 -0.11
C LYS A 462 24.04 -0.92 -1.64
N ASP A 463 23.27 0.03 -2.18
CA ASP A 463 22.96 0.14 -3.60
C ASP A 463 23.40 1.48 -4.18
N VAL A 464 24.02 1.42 -5.36
CA VAL A 464 24.47 2.60 -6.13
C VAL A 464 23.43 3.05 -7.16
N ALA A 465 22.29 2.37 -7.26
CA ALA A 465 21.22 2.71 -8.21
C ALA A 465 20.84 4.20 -8.20
N PRO A 466 20.74 4.91 -7.06
CA PRO A 466 20.47 6.35 -7.07
C PRO A 466 21.53 7.17 -7.83
N VAL A 467 22.81 6.79 -7.73
CA VAL A 467 23.90 7.44 -8.47
C VAL A 467 23.75 7.17 -9.97
N GLU A 468 23.49 5.92 -10.34
CA GLU A 468 23.28 5.51 -11.73
C GLU A 468 22.10 6.27 -12.36
N GLN A 469 20.99 6.42 -11.61
CA GLN A 469 19.82 7.18 -12.02
C GLN A 469 20.14 8.66 -12.26
N VAL A 470 20.87 9.32 -11.36
CA VAL A 470 21.26 10.73 -11.57
C VAL A 470 22.13 10.89 -12.82
N LEU A 471 23.14 10.03 -12.99
CA LEU A 471 24.03 10.06 -14.16
C LEU A 471 23.26 9.77 -15.45
N GLU A 472 22.31 8.85 -15.42
CA GLU A 472 21.44 8.54 -16.55
C GLU A 472 20.50 9.68 -16.90
N ARG A 473 19.87 10.31 -15.90
CA ARG A 473 19.03 11.48 -16.11
C ARG A 473 19.80 12.61 -16.79
N LEU A 474 20.99 12.94 -16.31
CA LEU A 474 21.83 13.99 -16.92
C LEU A 474 22.16 13.69 -18.39
N ALA A 475 22.47 12.43 -18.70
CA ALA A 475 22.71 11.98 -20.07
C ALA A 475 21.47 12.15 -20.95
N LEU A 476 20.30 11.71 -20.48
CA LEU A 476 19.05 11.77 -21.24
C LEU A 476 18.53 13.20 -21.41
N GLU A 477 18.70 14.07 -20.41
CA GLU A 477 18.37 15.50 -20.50
C GLU A 477 19.31 16.26 -21.45
N GLY A 478 20.47 15.69 -21.78
CA GLY A 478 21.49 16.37 -22.58
C GLY A 478 22.03 17.60 -21.87
N ALA A 479 22.27 17.47 -20.56
CA ALA A 479 22.86 18.53 -19.74
C ALA A 479 24.12 19.09 -20.41
N THR A 480 24.34 20.40 -20.31
CA THR A 480 25.49 21.07 -20.97
C THR A 480 26.47 21.68 -19.97
N SER A 481 26.24 21.51 -18.67
CA SER A 481 27.11 22.02 -17.61
C SER A 481 27.07 21.13 -16.38
N TRP A 482 28.13 21.19 -15.57
CA TRP A 482 28.16 20.50 -14.27
C TRP A 482 27.27 21.17 -13.23
N ASP A 483 26.81 22.41 -13.43
CA ASP A 483 25.74 22.99 -12.60
C ASP A 483 24.41 22.21 -12.73
N ALA A 484 24.20 21.50 -13.85
CA ALA A 484 23.06 20.61 -14.00
C ALA A 484 23.16 19.39 -13.07
N LEU A 485 24.37 18.91 -12.75
CA LEU A 485 24.58 17.86 -11.75
C LEU A 485 24.08 18.33 -10.37
N ALA A 486 24.42 19.57 -9.99
CA ALA A 486 23.93 20.15 -8.74
C ALA A 486 22.39 20.28 -8.73
N ALA A 487 21.77 20.63 -9.85
CA ALA A 487 20.30 20.61 -9.94
C ALA A 487 19.71 19.19 -9.84
N ALA A 488 20.38 18.20 -10.42
CA ALA A 488 19.91 16.81 -10.48
C ALA A 488 20.03 16.06 -9.14
N VAL A 489 20.85 16.54 -8.20
CA VAL A 489 20.93 15.98 -6.83
C VAL A 489 19.90 16.59 -5.87
N ARG A 490 19.06 17.52 -6.32
CA ARG A 490 17.99 18.05 -5.46
C ARG A 490 17.02 16.92 -5.08
N GLY A 491 16.76 16.75 -3.79
CA GLY A 491 15.88 15.71 -3.26
C GLY A 491 16.46 14.29 -3.30
N VAL A 492 17.71 14.09 -3.73
CA VAL A 492 18.39 12.79 -3.61
C VAL A 492 19.04 12.67 -2.24
N PRO A 493 19.28 11.46 -1.72
CA PRO A 493 19.93 11.31 -0.43
C PRO A 493 21.33 11.94 -0.39
N PRO A 494 21.76 12.56 0.72
CA PRO A 494 23.03 13.30 0.79
C PRO A 494 24.27 12.46 0.45
N TRP A 495 24.28 11.15 0.73
CA TRP A 495 25.37 10.25 0.36
C TRP A 495 25.45 9.99 -1.16
N THR A 496 24.31 10.02 -1.86
CA THR A 496 24.28 9.93 -3.32
C THR A 496 24.95 11.16 -3.93
N ALA A 497 24.65 12.35 -3.39
CA ALA A 497 25.30 13.58 -3.80
C ALA A 497 26.82 13.57 -3.47
N MET A 498 27.22 13.11 -2.27
CA MET A 498 28.63 12.95 -1.90
C MET A 498 29.37 11.97 -2.81
N ALA A 499 28.77 10.84 -3.16
CA ALA A 499 29.37 9.89 -4.09
C ALA A 499 29.59 10.50 -5.48
N LEU A 500 28.63 11.28 -5.98
CA LEU A 500 28.78 12.01 -7.24
C LEU A 500 29.93 13.03 -7.17
N VAL A 501 30.07 13.76 -6.06
CA VAL A 501 31.18 14.69 -5.81
C VAL A 501 32.53 13.98 -5.78
N GLU A 502 32.63 12.86 -5.08
CA GLU A 502 33.84 12.02 -4.99
C GLU A 502 34.23 11.43 -6.34
N LEU A 503 33.26 10.93 -7.12
CA LEU A 503 33.52 10.44 -8.47
C LEU A 503 33.99 11.58 -9.37
N ALA A 504 33.33 12.74 -9.30
CA ALA A 504 33.64 13.92 -10.10
C ALA A 504 35.02 14.49 -9.82
N ARG A 505 35.49 14.41 -8.57
CA ARG A 505 36.84 14.79 -8.17
C ARG A 505 37.91 14.09 -9.02
N ASP A 506 37.76 12.79 -9.23
CA ASP A 506 38.78 11.96 -9.87
C ASP A 506 38.79 12.05 -11.40
N VAL A 507 37.62 12.19 -12.03
CA VAL A 507 37.50 11.93 -13.48
C VAL A 507 37.20 13.12 -14.37
N LEU A 508 36.68 14.22 -13.83
CA LEU A 508 36.44 15.42 -14.65
C LEU A 508 37.78 16.15 -14.94
N PRO A 509 37.86 17.10 -15.87
CA PRO A 509 39.03 17.98 -16.01
C PRO A 509 38.91 19.21 -15.08
N ALA A 510 40.02 19.68 -14.49
CA ALA A 510 40.03 20.88 -13.63
C ALA A 510 39.47 22.10 -14.38
N GLU A 511 38.58 22.85 -13.73
CA GLU A 511 38.02 24.08 -14.34
C GLU A 511 39.14 25.09 -14.56
N ALA A 512 39.27 25.59 -15.79
CA ALA A 512 40.38 26.44 -16.19
C ALA A 512 40.36 27.85 -15.57
N LYS A 513 39.27 28.25 -14.89
CA LYS A 513 39.15 29.57 -14.25
C LYS A 513 38.34 29.52 -12.97
N THR A 514 38.97 29.91 -11.86
CA THR A 514 38.32 30.28 -10.60
C THR A 514 37.25 31.35 -10.88
N PRO A 515 35.99 31.18 -10.47
CA PRO A 515 34.92 32.10 -10.83
C PRO A 515 35.15 33.51 -10.25
N ARG A 516 34.91 34.54 -11.07
CA ARG A 516 34.74 35.92 -10.57
C ARG A 516 33.35 36.00 -9.93
N ILE A 517 33.29 36.08 -8.60
CA ILE A 517 32.03 35.88 -7.86
C ILE A 517 31.12 37.12 -7.96
N ALA A 518 30.15 37.07 -8.88
CA ALA A 518 28.95 37.91 -8.86
C ALA A 518 27.71 37.13 -8.38
N LYS A 519 27.73 35.79 -8.51
CA LYS A 519 26.73 34.84 -8.01
C LYS A 519 27.46 33.53 -7.67
N LEU A 520 27.04 32.82 -6.63
CA LEU A 520 27.66 31.56 -6.20
C LEU A 520 27.45 30.48 -7.30
N PRO A 521 28.49 29.75 -7.74
CA PRO A 521 28.34 28.59 -8.62
C PRO A 521 27.58 27.47 -7.90
N ARG A 522 26.94 26.53 -8.62
CA ARG A 522 26.25 25.38 -8.01
C ARG A 522 27.11 24.13 -7.98
N PHE A 523 28.06 24.03 -8.89
CA PHE A 523 29.10 23.01 -8.88
C PHE A 523 30.49 23.66 -9.03
N VAL A 524 31.44 23.24 -8.20
CA VAL A 524 32.85 23.64 -8.27
C VAL A 524 33.75 22.43 -8.23
N ARG A 525 34.58 22.31 -9.26
CA ARG A 525 35.62 21.29 -9.30
C ARG A 525 36.94 21.84 -8.75
N GLY A 526 37.37 21.31 -7.62
CA GLY A 526 38.56 21.74 -6.89
C GLY A 526 38.16 22.56 -5.67
N ASP A 527 39.10 23.40 -5.22
CA ASP A 527 38.91 24.19 -4.02
C ASP A 527 38.13 25.48 -4.33
N LEU A 528 37.24 25.87 -3.42
CA LEU A 528 36.48 27.11 -3.50
C LEU A 528 36.85 28.01 -2.31
N VAL A 529 37.34 29.21 -2.60
CA VAL A 529 37.57 30.25 -1.60
C VAL A 529 36.60 31.40 -1.84
N VAL A 530 35.77 31.71 -0.84
CA VAL A 530 34.81 32.81 -0.90
C VAL A 530 35.16 33.86 0.15
N LYS A 531 35.24 35.12 -0.27
CA LYS A 531 35.48 36.25 0.61
C LYS A 531 34.16 36.81 1.13
N GLY A 532 34.01 36.89 2.45
CA GLY A 532 32.79 37.36 3.09
C GLY A 532 31.74 36.26 3.29
N ASP A 533 30.53 36.69 3.61
CA ASP A 533 29.43 35.78 3.96
C ASP A 533 28.83 35.09 2.74
N VAL A 534 28.46 33.83 2.93
CA VAL A 534 27.84 32.98 1.92
C VAL A 534 26.47 32.52 2.40
N HIS A 535 25.48 32.67 1.53
CA HIS A 535 24.15 32.10 1.72
C HIS A 535 23.89 31.09 0.61
N VAL A 536 23.61 29.84 1.01
CA VAL A 536 23.29 28.71 0.14
C VAL A 536 21.78 28.48 0.22
N ASP A 537 21.09 28.76 -0.88
CA ASP A 537 19.63 28.65 -1.06
C ASP A 537 19.23 27.49 -2.02
N GLY A 538 20.20 26.66 -2.37
CA GLY A 538 20.03 25.49 -3.23
C GLY A 538 21.30 24.64 -3.26
N PRO A 539 21.36 23.58 -4.09
CA PRO A 539 22.50 22.67 -4.10
C PRO A 539 23.82 23.36 -4.46
N LEU A 540 24.80 23.25 -3.58
CA LEU A 540 26.20 23.62 -3.79
C LEU A 540 27.08 22.39 -3.62
N LEU A 541 27.78 22.01 -4.69
CA LEU A 541 28.68 20.86 -4.71
C LEU A 541 30.13 21.34 -4.94
N VAL A 542 31.05 21.00 -4.05
CA VAL A 542 32.47 21.35 -4.15
C VAL A 542 33.29 20.07 -4.06
N THR A 543 34.10 19.75 -5.07
CA THR A 543 34.88 18.48 -5.06
C THR A 543 36.15 18.54 -4.22
N GLY A 544 36.67 19.74 -3.95
CA GLY A 544 37.83 19.98 -3.10
C GLY A 544 37.45 20.63 -1.77
N ASP A 545 38.34 21.46 -1.24
CA ASP A 545 38.13 22.20 0.00
C ASP A 545 37.23 23.42 -0.22
N LEU A 546 36.36 23.72 0.73
CA LEU A 546 35.59 24.97 0.77
C LEU A 546 36.10 25.84 1.90
N THR A 547 36.59 27.04 1.58
CA THR A 547 37.00 28.06 2.55
C THR A 547 36.13 29.30 2.41
N VAL A 548 35.41 29.66 3.47
CA VAL A 548 34.57 30.85 3.55
C VAL A 548 35.21 31.81 4.55
N GLU A 549 35.74 32.94 4.08
CA GLU A 549 36.30 34.02 4.91
C GLU A 549 35.18 34.87 5.54
N GLY A 550 34.20 34.21 6.15
CA GLY A 550 32.97 34.79 6.68
C GLY A 550 32.03 33.72 7.25
N VAL A 551 30.75 34.08 7.39
CA VAL A 551 29.72 33.14 7.85
C VAL A 551 29.12 32.39 6.65
N LEU A 552 29.04 31.07 6.76
CA LEU A 552 28.32 30.21 5.82
C LEU A 552 26.93 29.90 6.39
N ARG A 553 25.88 30.25 5.65
CA ARG A 553 24.48 29.91 5.94
C ARG A 553 23.94 28.94 4.89
N ASN A 554 23.55 27.74 5.28
CA ASN A 554 22.82 26.78 4.45
C ASN A 554 21.36 26.76 4.89
N ALA A 555 20.46 27.32 4.09
CA ALA A 555 19.11 27.66 4.54
C ALA A 555 18.00 26.91 3.79
N GLY A 556 17.03 26.44 4.57
CA GLY A 556 15.75 25.92 4.09
C GLY A 556 15.76 24.45 3.63
N PRO A 557 14.57 23.90 3.34
CA PRO A 557 14.40 22.49 2.96
C PRO A 557 15.06 22.12 1.62
N GLU A 558 15.43 23.13 0.83
CA GLU A 558 16.11 22.98 -0.47
C GLU A 558 17.63 23.16 -0.38
N GLY A 559 18.15 23.51 0.82
CA GLY A 559 19.57 23.73 1.07
C GLY A 559 20.33 22.41 1.13
N MET A 560 21.23 22.19 0.16
CA MET A 560 22.10 21.02 0.12
C MET A 560 23.55 21.48 -0.14
N LEU A 561 24.43 21.27 0.84
CA LEU A 561 25.85 21.55 0.70
C LEU A 561 26.66 20.26 0.76
N VAL A 562 27.45 20.00 -0.27
CA VAL A 562 28.34 18.84 -0.32
C VAL A 562 29.75 19.30 -0.64
N VAL A 563 30.69 19.00 0.26
CA VAL A 563 32.11 19.36 0.13
C VAL A 563 32.93 18.08 0.19
N GLY A 564 33.61 17.69 -0.88
CA GLY A 564 34.44 16.46 -0.92
C GLY A 564 35.73 16.58 -0.09
N GLY A 565 36.24 17.79 0.12
CA GLY A 565 37.40 18.08 0.96
C GLY A 565 37.02 18.50 2.39
N SER A 566 37.83 19.39 2.95
CA SER A 566 37.57 20.04 4.23
C SER A 566 36.75 21.32 4.06
N LEU A 567 35.89 21.63 5.03
CA LEU A 567 35.14 22.88 5.09
C LEU A 567 35.73 23.78 6.18
N ARG A 568 36.14 24.99 5.82
CA ARG A 568 36.62 26.04 6.72
C ARG A 568 35.71 27.26 6.65
N ALA A 569 35.19 27.72 7.78
CA ALA A 569 34.38 28.95 7.84
C ALA A 569 34.60 29.70 9.16
N SER A 570 34.25 30.99 9.22
CA SER A 570 34.26 31.72 10.51
C SER A 570 33.10 31.26 11.40
N GLY A 571 31.94 30.99 10.80
CA GLY A 571 30.82 30.33 11.44
C GLY A 571 29.99 29.56 10.43
N VAL A 572 29.41 28.45 10.85
CA VAL A 572 28.51 27.61 10.04
C VAL A 572 27.14 27.63 10.68
N ASP A 573 26.13 27.95 9.89
CA ASP A 573 24.73 27.99 10.28
C ASP A 573 23.95 27.14 9.28
N THR A 574 23.36 26.03 9.72
CA THR A 574 22.71 25.07 8.82
C THR A 574 21.32 24.69 9.29
N ASP A 575 20.35 24.94 8.40
CA ASP A 575 18.96 24.48 8.48
C ASP A 575 18.65 23.50 7.32
N GLY A 576 19.65 23.11 6.52
CA GLY A 576 19.53 22.15 5.41
C GLY A 576 20.59 21.05 5.47
N GLU A 577 20.60 20.17 4.46
CA GLU A 577 21.51 19.01 4.39
C GLU A 577 22.96 19.46 4.12
N MET A 578 23.90 19.00 4.95
CA MET A 578 25.32 19.31 4.82
C MET A 578 26.20 18.08 4.99
N VAL A 579 27.00 17.76 3.97
CA VAL A 579 27.96 16.65 3.99
C VAL A 579 29.36 17.14 3.65
N VAL A 580 30.30 16.92 4.56
CA VAL A 580 31.71 17.28 4.40
C VAL A 580 32.57 16.03 4.41
N GLY A 581 33.39 15.87 3.38
CA GLY A 581 34.17 14.67 3.10
C GLY A 581 35.24 14.39 4.16
N GLN A 582 35.88 15.46 4.64
CA GLN A 582 36.95 15.41 5.64
C GLN A 582 36.58 16.19 6.90
N ASP A 583 37.40 17.15 7.30
CA ASP A 583 37.24 17.93 8.51
C ASP A 583 36.34 19.15 8.27
N LEU A 584 35.50 19.48 9.24
CA LEU A 584 34.80 20.76 9.31
C LEU A 584 35.44 21.60 10.40
N GLU A 585 35.93 22.79 10.05
CA GLU A 585 36.60 23.72 10.95
C GLU A 585 35.85 25.06 10.97
N ALA A 586 35.31 25.43 12.13
CA ALA A 586 34.66 26.72 12.31
C ALA A 586 34.77 27.20 13.76
N GLN A 587 34.67 28.51 14.02
CA GLN A 587 34.61 28.97 15.42
C GLN A 587 33.32 28.49 16.08
N VAL A 588 32.22 28.61 15.36
CA VAL A 588 30.88 28.26 15.82
C VAL A 588 30.16 27.46 14.74
N VAL A 589 29.58 26.32 15.13
CA VAL A 589 28.66 25.56 14.30
C VAL A 589 27.28 25.56 14.97
N TRP A 590 26.26 25.99 14.24
CA TRP A 590 24.88 25.98 14.67
C TRP A 590 24.05 25.12 13.71
N GLY A 591 23.43 24.06 14.22
CA GLY A 591 22.48 23.21 13.47
C GLY A 591 21.08 23.25 14.11
N HIS A 592 20.02 23.13 13.31
CA HIS A 592 18.62 23.15 13.76
C HIS A 592 17.90 21.81 13.49
N GLY A 593 17.14 21.31 14.46
CA GLY A 593 16.55 19.96 14.48
C GLY A 593 15.20 19.74 13.80
N ASN A 594 14.99 20.31 12.62
CA ASN A 594 13.82 19.94 11.78
C ASN A 594 14.31 19.48 10.39
N ASP A 595 14.81 18.24 10.34
CA ASP A 595 15.20 17.50 9.12
C ASP A 595 16.58 17.84 8.50
N ALA A 596 17.40 18.70 9.11
CA ALA A 596 18.74 19.02 8.63
C ALA A 596 19.80 18.06 9.21
N SER A 597 20.58 17.37 8.37
CA SER A 597 21.71 16.55 8.84
C SER A 597 23.07 17.16 8.49
N LEU A 598 23.90 17.41 9.50
CA LEU A 598 25.30 17.80 9.32
C LEU A 598 26.18 16.58 9.54
N ARG A 599 26.95 16.21 8.51
CA ARG A 599 27.81 15.03 8.53
C ARG A 599 29.22 15.42 8.11
N ALA A 600 30.22 14.96 8.86
CA ALA A 600 31.62 15.10 8.51
C ALA A 600 32.30 13.72 8.55
N GLY A 601 32.98 13.35 7.47
CA GLY A 601 33.72 12.08 7.39
C GLY A 601 34.95 12.06 8.30
N GLY A 602 35.52 13.22 8.58
CA GLY A 602 36.61 13.44 9.52
C GLY A 602 36.12 13.93 10.89
N VAL A 603 36.72 15.01 11.37
CA VAL A 603 36.43 15.61 12.68
C VAL A 603 35.79 16.98 12.50
N LEU A 604 34.71 17.23 13.24
CA LEU A 604 34.17 18.57 13.41
C LEU A 604 34.97 19.28 14.50
N LYS A 605 35.82 20.24 14.11
CA LYS A 605 36.63 21.06 15.01
C LYS A 605 35.97 22.43 15.17
N ALA A 606 35.55 22.75 16.39
CA ALA A 606 34.99 24.07 16.69
C ALA A 606 35.30 24.57 18.09
N GLU A 607 35.18 25.88 18.32
CA GLU A 607 35.19 26.39 19.69
C GLU A 607 33.84 26.09 20.36
N ALA A 608 32.73 26.29 19.64
CA ALA A 608 31.40 25.91 20.09
C ALA A 608 30.58 25.18 19.01
N VAL A 609 29.84 24.16 19.43
CA VAL A 609 28.80 23.49 18.65
C VAL A 609 27.48 23.62 19.40
N ILE A 610 26.46 24.12 18.71
CA ILE A 610 25.09 24.28 19.21
C ILE A 610 24.20 23.48 18.26
N ALA A 611 23.56 22.41 18.76
CA ALA A 611 22.74 21.54 17.94
C ALA A 611 21.60 20.91 18.76
N ASP A 612 20.51 20.59 18.08
CA ASP A 612 19.45 19.71 18.57
C ASP A 612 19.90 18.24 18.46
N GLY A 613 19.61 17.41 19.47
CA GLY A 613 19.65 15.94 19.41
C GLY A 613 20.73 15.25 18.54
N HIS A 614 20.28 14.43 17.59
CA HIS A 614 21.05 13.47 16.78
C HIS A 614 21.52 14.04 15.42
N ASP A 615 21.45 15.37 15.22
CA ASP A 615 21.52 16.01 13.90
C ASP A 615 22.96 16.24 13.39
N VAL A 616 23.92 16.30 14.32
CA VAL A 616 25.36 16.33 14.01
C VAL A 616 25.90 14.91 14.06
N ARG A 617 25.95 14.24 12.91
CA ARG A 617 26.56 12.91 12.76
C ARG A 617 28.02 13.04 12.34
N ALA A 618 28.83 13.57 13.26
CA ALA A 618 30.26 13.75 13.07
C ALA A 618 31.03 13.40 14.35
N LYS A 619 32.32 13.06 14.23
CA LYS A 619 33.20 13.02 15.39
C LYS A 619 33.49 14.45 15.84
N VAL A 620 32.80 14.93 16.88
CA VAL A 620 32.92 16.31 17.35
C VAL A 620 34.11 16.47 18.30
N LYS A 621 35.01 17.40 17.97
CA LYS A 621 36.07 17.93 18.82
C LYS A 621 35.81 19.42 19.03
N ALA A 622 34.88 19.72 19.92
CA ALA A 622 34.54 21.08 20.31
C ALA A 622 35.01 21.38 21.74
N ARG A 623 35.47 22.61 22.00
CA ARG A 623 35.73 23.04 23.39
C ARG A 623 34.43 23.09 24.20
N HIS A 624 33.34 23.45 23.54
CA HIS A 624 32.01 23.51 24.13
C HIS A 624 30.97 22.89 23.18
N HIS A 625 30.10 22.03 23.70
CA HIS A 625 29.04 21.35 22.95
C HIS A 625 27.74 21.43 23.75
N PHE A 626 26.70 22.01 23.14
CA PHE A 626 25.41 22.26 23.81
C PHE A 626 24.27 21.62 23.02
N ALA A 627 23.49 20.77 23.71
CA ALA A 627 22.19 20.29 23.23
C ALA A 627 21.11 21.33 23.54
N VAL A 628 20.13 21.52 22.64
CA VAL A 628 19.12 22.59 22.76
C VAL A 628 18.24 22.47 24.01
N ASP A 629 17.99 21.25 24.52
CA ASP A 629 17.15 21.03 25.71
C ASP A 629 17.88 21.25 27.06
N ASP A 630 19.21 21.43 27.05
CA ASP A 630 20.06 21.65 28.23
C ASP A 630 20.72 23.05 28.24
N PHE A 631 20.21 23.97 27.42
CA PHE A 631 20.83 25.27 27.18
C PHE A 631 20.54 26.31 28.27
N ASP A 632 21.44 26.42 29.27
CA ASP A 632 21.46 27.55 30.21
C ASP A 632 22.47 28.64 29.79
N ALA A 633 21.93 29.74 29.28
CA ALA A 633 22.66 30.95 28.88
C ALA A 633 23.30 31.74 30.04
N SER A 634 23.19 31.25 31.28
CA SER A 634 23.93 31.75 32.44
C SER A 634 25.36 31.18 32.55
N ALA A 635 25.69 30.12 31.79
CA ALA A 635 26.99 29.45 31.87
C ALA A 635 28.15 30.42 31.57
N ALA A 636 29.09 30.56 32.52
CA ALA A 636 30.24 31.45 32.40
C ALA A 636 31.14 31.10 31.19
N SER A 637 31.19 29.83 30.81
CA SER A 637 31.88 29.32 29.62
C SER A 637 31.29 29.87 28.32
N LEU A 638 29.97 29.99 28.20
CA LEU A 638 29.30 30.56 27.03
C LEU A 638 29.62 32.05 26.84
N ARG A 639 29.70 32.81 27.94
CA ARG A 639 30.07 34.25 27.90
C ARG A 639 31.54 34.49 27.53
N GLN A 640 32.41 33.49 27.68
CA GLN A 640 33.80 33.56 27.25
C GLN A 640 33.95 33.30 25.74
N VAL A 641 33.11 32.42 25.19
CA VAL A 641 33.09 32.09 23.76
C VAL A 641 32.34 33.15 22.95
N PHE A 642 31.23 33.67 23.50
CA PHE A 642 30.33 34.58 22.80
C PHE A 642 30.42 36.01 23.33
N VAL A 643 30.36 36.98 22.42
CA VAL A 643 30.35 38.40 22.80
C VAL A 643 29.05 38.72 23.56
N PRO A 644 29.08 39.54 24.63
CA PRO A 644 27.88 39.89 25.41
C PRO A 644 26.70 40.41 24.56
N LYS A 645 26.99 41.02 23.41
CA LYS A 645 26.00 41.51 22.44
C LYS A 645 25.18 40.40 21.76
N ALA A 646 25.64 39.17 21.77
CA ALA A 646 24.92 38.00 21.26
C ALA A 646 23.79 37.55 22.20
N PHE A 647 23.71 38.08 23.44
CA PHE A 647 22.69 37.69 24.40
C PHE A 647 21.55 38.72 24.46
N ALA A 648 20.32 38.23 24.33
CA ALA A 648 19.10 39.00 24.52
C ALA A 648 18.33 38.42 25.73
N ARG A 649 18.16 39.20 26.81
CA ARG A 649 17.45 38.77 28.04
C ARG A 649 17.94 37.41 28.57
N ALA A 650 19.27 37.20 28.59
CA ALA A 650 19.89 35.92 28.95
C ALA A 650 19.44 34.73 28.08
N ARG A 651 19.19 34.95 26.79
CA ARG A 651 19.11 33.92 25.75
C ARG A 651 20.08 34.27 24.62
N LEU A 652 20.74 33.26 24.05
CA LEU A 652 21.63 33.47 22.92
C LEU A 652 20.79 33.74 21.66
N ASP A 653 21.04 34.88 21.04
CA ASP A 653 20.35 35.36 19.84
C ASP A 653 21.20 34.99 18.62
N ARG A 654 20.70 34.01 17.83
CA ARG A 654 21.37 33.46 16.64
C ARG A 654 21.81 34.56 15.67
N GLU A 655 20.91 35.47 15.32
CA GLU A 655 21.23 36.54 14.39
C GLU A 655 22.29 37.49 14.96
N LYS A 656 22.20 37.89 16.23
CA LYS A 656 23.23 38.73 16.85
C LYS A 656 24.58 38.02 16.95
N LEU A 657 24.60 36.72 17.24
CA LEU A 657 25.81 35.92 17.28
C LEU A 657 26.53 35.92 15.92
N PHE A 658 25.84 35.52 14.86
CA PHE A 658 26.44 35.48 13.52
C PHE A 658 26.75 36.88 12.98
N ASN A 659 25.99 37.91 13.35
CA ASN A 659 26.33 39.31 13.07
C ASN A 659 27.66 39.74 13.72
N VAL A 660 27.99 39.20 14.89
CA VAL A 660 29.27 39.46 15.57
C VAL A 660 30.40 38.72 14.89
N LEU A 661 30.23 37.43 14.56
CA LEU A 661 31.23 36.63 13.85
C LEU A 661 31.60 37.27 12.50
N ARG A 662 30.59 37.76 11.76
CA ARG A 662 30.76 38.53 10.53
C ARG A 662 31.67 39.76 10.71
N LYS A 663 31.56 40.46 11.84
CA LYS A 663 32.34 41.68 12.14
C LYS A 663 33.73 41.38 12.74
N ALA A 664 33.90 40.22 13.37
CA ALA A 664 35.13 39.85 14.07
C ALA A 664 36.24 39.34 13.12
N GLY A 665 35.87 38.89 11.92
CA GLY A 665 36.79 38.74 10.77
C GLY A 665 38.04 37.88 11.02
N ARG A 666 37.97 36.83 11.85
CA ARG A 666 39.10 35.94 12.07
C ARG A 666 38.85 34.57 11.45
N VAL A 667 39.33 34.40 10.22
CA VAL A 667 39.58 33.08 9.64
C VAL A 667 40.66 32.45 10.51
N LEU A 668 40.28 31.43 11.29
CA LEU A 668 41.10 30.43 12.00
C LEU A 668 42.54 30.86 12.36
N SER A 669 42.80 31.05 13.67
CA SER A 669 44.10 31.46 14.23
C SER A 669 45.30 30.67 13.71
#